data_AF-A0A2I1H8M8-F1
#
_entry.id   AF-A0A2I1H8M8-F1
#
_cell.length_a   1.000
_cell.length_b   1.000
_cell.length_c   1.000
_cell.angle_alpha   90.00
_cell.angle_beta   90.00
_cell.angle_gamma   90.00
#
_symmetry.space_group_name_H-M   'P 1'
#
loop_
_entity.id
_entity.type
_entity.pdbx_description
1 polymer ?
#
loop_
_entity_poly.entity_id
_entity_poly.type
_entity_poly.pdbx_seq_one_letter_code
_entity_poly.pdbx_strand_id
1 'polypeptide(L)'
;MDQQIKEENKIQNYCLNEISKVLATLKSKKLKTIKELLSNLPSLIQPYKLSMIEPSKQAVLNNDDVRWNISLYEGQPFVYTSVNDRNDRSSRVNLLNFNSDDKLVESPRPSDICINFPVAEITFTADLSESFSNFMNNDDRKLYELHDHLFPIRILIGDKLFINGLELVNSKQIGIFYSYLTWARDSAKNKKETPFNNLVAAQNFFPKIIIITTNGINLDTHEKLTDWMNNLYQDDADKISNNNLVQLKFDTTSFADKKQHGVDNFKEELTLQNWVKYSKYVRWVKEFQLFQGLIIDQNFELKICKEKAIDLIDFPNVESSDKFYLEMVKPTTILEEILINNNILSANSNEDISSFPFIKVSDDPSYQDNVYFLVKCERYKISLSKDNIKPSEKLKKDIDKALESMTPLICLQKVFDKYGWFIPLNILLGKSLKNNIIGNSSNISKKIDFALPVFESLAPHLTDYGINCLITHKGEIIEENDLPEWIQNAEDDLENTHISIEECYIIWMIIGNPSELSVFYPNNREVQVGYFKSAITLQRNNPSYSIKTSHQLSQGYDISIKCFEPINIELTGWSKNCVYLTISNSSIDFNLTQSNVEVAVCTLSRSNCENSKIDINGIGYSMGYILNENNYREPQLEQTNTQKYLDKQYPIKGDRTNLNELKMTNENLKGHLDLSDFINLEKLDCSNNELTSIDISKNVKLIEIDCSQNNLISLDLSNCSNLKSVTANLNRLNELKLPVIENNDELEYLNLLDNSFSQKLSCFSRLINLKGLHIGNTDESRIERGIYNRFYSSLKPLTCLIKLENLSINDTDIDSGLEHLPESVKIFQCSADKRSDAKVIKIYEQLKTYNMSFNDTFQGRYNLKAWKKNWKLIKENETLQNQIKRIEKLTLDAKFIKLKDENNDLHEKEEKLMKKNNQLGQKLTKLERETSNLKQMVRELNARLKQQYDVHTQTEQQIKEKEKKLGSLIAEKLVEKEELEKEIKALKDDLAANEKDIIESEKLLEEKNKELNIKENETAVLEKKRDKIKSSLSEIEAKKDELGDLKKKLKYEGFFSKA
;
A
#
# COMPACT_ATOMS: atom_id res chain seq x y z
N MET A 1 -25.48 -59.91 6.54
CA MET A 1 -26.23 -58.66 6.74
C MET A 1 -25.90 -58.03 8.09
N ASP A 2 -26.24 -58.61 9.25
CA ASP A 2 -25.92 -57.98 10.56
C ASP A 2 -24.42 -57.90 10.92
N GLN A 3 -23.59 -58.75 10.32
CA GLN A 3 -22.13 -58.70 10.48
C GLN A 3 -21.48 -57.65 9.55
N GLN A 4 -22.15 -57.34 8.44
CA GLN A 4 -21.74 -56.36 7.42
C GLN A 4 -22.17 -54.94 7.84
N ILE A 5 -23.38 -54.80 8.39
CA ILE A 5 -23.88 -53.58 9.04
C ILE A 5 -23.03 -53.21 10.29
N LYS A 6 -22.42 -54.20 10.97
CA LYS A 6 -21.50 -53.98 12.09
C LYS A 6 -20.10 -53.51 11.68
N GLU A 7 -19.64 -53.85 10.48
CA GLU A 7 -18.37 -53.37 9.92
C GLU A 7 -18.53 -52.03 9.18
N GLU A 8 -19.67 -51.83 8.49
CA GLU A 8 -20.08 -50.55 7.86
C GLU A 8 -20.23 -49.42 8.89
N ASN A 9 -20.78 -49.71 10.08
CA ASN A 9 -20.85 -48.74 11.18
C ASN A 9 -19.51 -48.50 11.90
N LYS A 10 -18.47 -49.31 11.69
CA LYS A 10 -17.20 -49.22 12.43
C LYS A 10 -16.25 -48.18 11.85
N ILE A 11 -16.19 -48.07 10.53
CA ILE A 11 -15.23 -47.20 9.82
C ILE A 11 -15.76 -45.76 9.68
N GLN A 12 -17.07 -45.59 9.52
CA GLN A 12 -17.71 -44.27 9.45
C GLN A 12 -17.78 -43.59 10.84
N ASN A 13 -18.06 -44.36 11.89
CA ASN A 13 -17.89 -43.90 13.27
C ASN A 13 -16.42 -43.64 13.60
N TYR A 14 -15.45 -44.22 12.88
CA TYR A 14 -14.04 -43.94 13.09
C TYR A 14 -13.69 -42.53 12.57
N CYS A 15 -13.99 -42.19 11.31
CA CYS A 15 -13.73 -40.85 10.76
C CYS A 15 -14.47 -39.73 11.51
N LEU A 16 -15.76 -39.91 11.83
CA LEU A 16 -16.51 -38.93 12.63
C LEU A 16 -16.04 -38.85 14.09
N ASN A 17 -15.58 -39.96 14.70
CA ASN A 17 -14.96 -39.92 16.03
C ASN A 17 -13.60 -39.22 16.00
N GLU A 18 -12.76 -39.45 14.99
CA GLU A 18 -11.46 -38.77 14.87
C GLU A 18 -11.62 -37.26 14.70
N ILE A 19 -12.55 -36.81 13.84
CA ILE A 19 -12.89 -35.39 13.71
C ILE A 19 -13.43 -34.83 15.03
N SER A 20 -14.32 -35.57 15.72
CA SER A 20 -14.88 -35.15 17.02
C SER A 20 -13.83 -35.12 18.14
N LYS A 21 -12.82 -36.00 18.11
CA LYS A 21 -11.69 -36.00 19.05
C LYS A 21 -10.72 -34.88 18.77
N VAL A 22 -10.43 -34.59 17.50
CA VAL A 22 -9.62 -33.42 17.11
C VAL A 22 -10.33 -32.14 17.58
N LEU A 23 -11.65 -32.03 17.35
CA LEU A 23 -12.48 -30.92 17.85
C LEU A 23 -12.53 -30.85 19.38
N ALA A 24 -12.65 -31.98 20.09
CA ALA A 24 -12.64 -32.02 21.55
C ALA A 24 -11.25 -31.71 22.14
N THR A 25 -10.17 -32.11 21.47
CA THR A 25 -8.79 -31.82 21.88
C THR A 25 -8.47 -30.34 21.65
N LEU A 26 -8.91 -29.77 20.53
CA LEU A 26 -8.89 -28.32 20.27
C LEU A 26 -9.73 -27.53 21.29
N LYS A 27 -10.84 -28.11 21.78
CA LYS A 27 -11.64 -27.49 22.84
C LYS A 27 -11.00 -27.55 24.24
N SER A 28 -10.16 -28.55 24.51
CA SER A 28 -9.65 -28.81 25.86
C SER A 28 -8.31 -28.12 26.19
N LYS A 29 -7.57 -27.62 25.19
CA LYS A 29 -6.25 -26.99 25.40
C LYS A 29 -6.12 -25.65 24.67
N LYS A 30 -5.78 -24.61 25.43
CA LYS A 30 -5.48 -23.24 24.96
C LYS A 30 -4.64 -23.25 23.68
N LEU A 31 -4.95 -22.36 22.75
CA LEU A 31 -4.41 -22.27 21.37
C LEU A 31 -2.88 -22.13 21.25
N LYS A 32 -2.14 -22.09 22.38
CA LYS A 32 -0.67 -21.97 22.42
C LYS A 32 0.08 -23.26 22.04
N THR A 33 -0.62 -24.36 21.77
CA THR A 33 0.02 -25.67 21.55
C THR A 33 -0.50 -26.46 20.36
N ILE A 34 -0.76 -25.81 19.22
CA ILE A 34 -1.00 -26.53 17.95
C ILE A 34 0.26 -27.31 17.51
N LYS A 35 1.48 -26.82 17.86
CA LYS A 35 2.74 -27.57 17.64
C LYS A 35 2.90 -28.81 18.53
N GLU A 36 2.36 -28.82 19.75
CA GLU A 36 2.42 -30.01 20.66
C GLU A 36 1.26 -30.99 20.44
N LEU A 37 0.19 -30.54 19.79
CA LEU A 37 -0.95 -31.39 19.41
C LEU A 37 -0.58 -32.28 18.23
N LEU A 38 0.15 -31.74 17.24
CA LEU A 38 0.62 -32.48 16.06
C LEU A 38 1.58 -33.64 16.40
N SER A 39 2.21 -33.65 17.58
CA SER A 39 3.13 -34.71 18.00
C SER A 39 2.47 -35.87 18.77
N ASN A 40 1.21 -35.77 19.19
CA ASN A 40 0.58 -36.74 20.12
C ASN A 40 -0.69 -37.45 19.60
N LEU A 41 -1.04 -37.29 18.32
CA LEU A 41 -2.29 -37.79 17.74
C LEU A 41 -2.57 -39.32 17.79
N PRO A 42 -1.62 -40.26 18.03
CA PRO A 42 -1.97 -41.69 17.97
C PRO A 42 -2.76 -42.29 19.17
N SER A 43 -3.11 -41.54 20.22
CA SER A 43 -3.40 -42.14 21.55
C SER A 43 -4.81 -41.99 22.14
N LEU A 44 -5.81 -41.41 21.44
CA LEU A 44 -7.12 -41.12 22.06
C LEU A 44 -8.28 -41.84 21.37
N ILE A 45 -8.87 -42.89 21.99
CA ILE A 45 -10.10 -43.56 21.52
C ILE A 45 -11.07 -43.85 22.68
N GLN A 46 -12.28 -43.24 22.68
CA GLN A 46 -13.60 -43.77 23.12
C GLN A 46 -14.77 -42.81 22.75
N PRO A 47 -16.05 -43.26 22.63
CA PRO A 47 -17.06 -42.65 21.73
C PRO A 47 -18.25 -41.89 22.39
N TYR A 48 -18.84 -40.92 21.67
CA TYR A 48 -20.19 -40.34 21.90
C TYR A 48 -20.89 -39.96 20.56
N LYS A 49 -22.23 -40.03 20.52
CA LYS A 49 -23.12 -39.86 19.34
C LYS A 49 -23.44 -38.39 18.98
N LEU A 50 -23.50 -38.07 17.67
CA LEU A 50 -24.15 -36.87 17.09
C LEU A 50 -24.94 -37.26 15.83
N SER A 51 -26.14 -36.69 15.64
CA SER A 51 -27.27 -37.32 14.92
C SER A 51 -27.89 -36.48 13.79
N MET A 52 -27.12 -35.84 12.91
CA MET A 52 -27.72 -35.00 11.84
C MET A 52 -27.09 -35.10 10.44
N ILE A 53 -26.35 -36.17 10.12
CA ILE A 53 -25.88 -36.43 8.76
C ILE A 53 -26.21 -37.89 8.42
N GLU A 54 -27.05 -38.15 7.42
CA GLU A 54 -27.25 -39.50 6.90
C GLU A 54 -26.03 -39.90 6.04
N PRO A 55 -25.37 -41.04 6.31
CA PRO A 55 -24.16 -41.42 5.59
C PRO A 55 -24.42 -42.19 4.27
N SER A 56 -23.38 -42.29 3.43
CA SER A 56 -23.33 -43.18 2.26
C SER A 56 -23.47 -44.67 2.64
N LYS A 57 -24.00 -45.50 1.73
CA LYS A 57 -24.24 -46.94 1.97
C LYS A 57 -22.97 -47.80 1.89
N GLN A 58 -21.90 -47.35 1.23
CA GLN A 58 -20.59 -48.03 1.16
C GLN A 58 -19.41 -47.03 1.13
N ALA A 59 -18.28 -47.41 1.76
CA ALA A 59 -17.04 -46.63 1.74
C ALA A 59 -16.27 -46.78 0.41
N VAL A 60 -15.63 -45.71 -0.06
CA VAL A 60 -14.90 -45.66 -1.35
C VAL A 60 -13.39 -45.96 -1.19
N LEU A 61 -12.87 -46.00 0.04
CA LEU A 61 -11.44 -46.03 0.33
C LEU A 61 -11.06 -47.08 1.38
N ASN A 62 -9.96 -47.80 1.14
CA ASN A 62 -9.31 -48.65 2.14
C ASN A 62 -8.47 -47.80 3.11
N ASN A 63 -8.42 -48.21 4.39
CA ASN A 63 -7.78 -47.45 5.47
C ASN A 63 -6.26 -47.21 5.27
N ASP A 64 -5.59 -48.02 4.46
CA ASP A 64 -4.14 -47.98 4.28
C ASP A 64 -3.67 -46.93 3.24
N ASP A 65 -4.59 -46.38 2.43
CA ASP A 65 -4.28 -45.45 1.34
C ASP A 65 -4.51 -43.98 1.69
N VAL A 66 -4.98 -43.69 2.90
CA VAL A 66 -5.39 -42.35 3.32
C VAL A 66 -4.37 -41.71 4.26
N ARG A 67 -3.78 -40.59 3.84
CA ARG A 67 -2.96 -39.72 4.71
C ARG A 67 -3.68 -38.42 5.03
N TRP A 68 -3.81 -38.15 6.32
CA TRP A 68 -4.36 -36.90 6.86
C TRP A 68 -3.25 -35.90 7.13
N ASN A 69 -3.46 -34.65 6.71
CA ASN A 69 -2.59 -33.55 7.12
C ASN A 69 -3.43 -32.41 7.70
N ILE A 70 -3.06 -31.96 8.90
CA ILE A 70 -3.73 -30.87 9.60
C ILE A 70 -2.70 -29.75 9.74
N SER A 71 -3.02 -28.56 9.26
CA SER A 71 -2.15 -27.40 9.34
C SER A 71 -2.91 -26.17 9.82
N LEU A 72 -2.17 -25.20 10.36
CA LEU A 72 -2.71 -23.86 10.58
C LEU A 72 -2.99 -23.19 9.24
N TYR A 73 -4.12 -22.50 9.14
CA TYR A 73 -4.46 -21.78 7.93
C TYR A 73 -3.71 -20.45 7.87
N GLU A 74 -2.67 -20.41 7.05
CA GLU A 74 -1.84 -19.21 6.83
C GLU A 74 -2.39 -18.28 5.73
N GLY A 75 -3.44 -18.71 5.01
CA GLY A 75 -4.03 -17.95 3.90
C GLY A 75 -4.91 -16.74 4.31
N GLN A 76 -5.46 -16.07 3.29
CA GLN A 76 -6.40 -14.95 3.46
C GLN A 76 -7.86 -15.45 3.63
N PRO A 77 -8.68 -14.81 4.48
CA PRO A 77 -10.11 -15.07 4.59
C PRO A 77 -10.80 -14.91 3.25
N PHE A 78 -11.86 -15.69 3.03
CA PHE A 78 -12.64 -15.64 1.80
C PHE A 78 -13.84 -14.72 1.99
N VAL A 79 -14.13 -13.89 0.99
CA VAL A 79 -15.24 -12.95 0.97
C VAL A 79 -16.18 -13.31 -0.18
N TYR A 80 -17.46 -13.41 0.13
CA TYR A 80 -18.54 -13.68 -0.82
C TYR A 80 -19.46 -12.47 -0.88
N THR A 81 -19.73 -11.95 -2.08
CA THR A 81 -20.62 -10.79 -2.29
C THR A 81 -22.01 -11.22 -2.79
N SER A 82 -23.04 -10.45 -2.45
CA SER A 82 -24.44 -10.69 -2.84
C SER A 82 -24.90 -12.12 -2.53
N VAL A 83 -24.90 -12.45 -1.24
CA VAL A 83 -25.11 -13.82 -0.74
C VAL A 83 -26.60 -14.11 -0.55
N ASN A 84 -27.06 -15.25 -1.06
CA ASN A 84 -28.45 -15.72 -0.94
C ASN A 84 -29.47 -14.74 -1.56
N ASP A 85 -29.13 -14.10 -2.70
CA ASP A 85 -30.02 -13.17 -3.42
C ASP A 85 -31.27 -13.89 -3.95
N ARG A 86 -32.46 -13.36 -3.60
CA ARG A 86 -33.78 -13.91 -3.94
C ARG A 86 -34.22 -13.59 -5.38
N ASN A 87 -33.56 -12.64 -6.06
CA ASN A 87 -33.98 -12.12 -7.36
C ASN A 87 -33.28 -12.77 -8.56
N ASP A 88 -32.20 -13.53 -8.36
CA ASP A 88 -31.56 -14.26 -9.45
C ASP A 88 -32.42 -15.46 -9.87
N ARG A 89 -32.80 -15.56 -11.16
CA ARG A 89 -33.63 -16.68 -11.65
C ARG A 89 -32.90 -18.03 -11.70
N SER A 90 -31.57 -18.04 -11.52
CA SER A 90 -30.78 -19.26 -11.31
C SER A 90 -31.00 -19.88 -9.90
N SER A 91 -31.50 -19.08 -8.95
CA SER A 91 -31.54 -19.36 -7.50
C SER A 91 -32.70 -20.25 -6.99
N ARG A 92 -33.51 -20.86 -7.86
CA ARG A 92 -34.68 -21.65 -7.43
C ARG A 92 -34.38 -23.06 -6.90
N VAL A 93 -33.11 -23.46 -6.80
CA VAL A 93 -32.75 -24.79 -6.28
C VAL A 93 -32.12 -24.64 -4.90
N ASN A 94 -32.91 -24.92 -3.87
CA ASN A 94 -32.43 -25.13 -2.51
C ASN A 94 -31.65 -26.46 -2.50
N LEU A 95 -30.34 -26.44 -2.78
CA LEU A 95 -29.52 -27.62 -3.09
C LEU A 95 -29.23 -28.54 -1.88
N LEU A 96 -29.69 -28.18 -0.67
CA LEU A 96 -29.70 -29.05 0.52
C LEU A 96 -30.94 -29.96 0.59
N ASN A 97 -31.90 -29.79 -0.31
CA ASN A 97 -33.16 -30.53 -0.27
C ASN A 97 -33.09 -31.79 -1.16
N PHE A 98 -32.29 -32.78 -0.74
CA PHE A 98 -32.23 -34.05 -1.48
C PHE A 98 -32.68 -35.29 -0.70
N ASN A 99 -33.03 -35.18 0.59
CA ASN A 99 -33.74 -36.22 1.32
C ASN A 99 -34.42 -35.63 2.57
N SER A 100 -35.72 -35.39 2.52
CA SER A 100 -36.63 -35.64 3.65
C SER A 100 -38.05 -35.21 3.30
N ASP A 101 -39.00 -36.08 3.58
CA ASP A 101 -40.41 -35.74 3.65
C ASP A 101 -40.63 -34.57 4.65
N ASP A 102 -41.32 -33.53 4.19
CA ASP A 102 -42.16 -32.61 4.97
C ASP A 102 -41.62 -31.84 6.18
N LYS A 103 -40.34 -31.42 6.22
CA LYS A 103 -39.93 -30.30 7.10
C LYS A 103 -39.08 -29.26 6.38
N LEU A 104 -39.70 -28.10 6.12
CA LEU A 104 -39.06 -26.85 5.71
C LEU A 104 -37.91 -26.50 6.67
N VAL A 105 -36.67 -26.78 6.27
CA VAL A 105 -35.49 -26.13 6.84
C VAL A 105 -35.52 -24.67 6.36
N GLU A 106 -35.49 -23.71 7.28
CA GLU A 106 -35.53 -22.28 6.95
C GLU A 106 -34.47 -21.93 5.90
N SER A 107 -34.88 -21.34 4.78
CA SER A 107 -33.96 -20.86 3.75
C SER A 107 -32.97 -19.85 4.35
N PRO A 108 -31.67 -19.90 4.02
CA PRO A 108 -30.68 -18.97 4.55
C PRO A 108 -31.05 -17.52 4.30
N ARG A 109 -30.77 -16.64 5.28
CA ARG A 109 -31.10 -15.21 5.17
C ARG A 109 -30.22 -14.55 4.10
N PRO A 110 -30.79 -13.67 3.24
CA PRO A 110 -30.00 -12.86 2.30
C PRO A 110 -29.04 -11.97 3.07
N SER A 111 -27.80 -11.87 2.59
CA SER A 111 -26.80 -10.98 3.16
C SER A 111 -26.01 -10.24 2.10
N ASP A 112 -25.62 -9.00 2.37
CA ASP A 112 -24.84 -8.22 1.41
C ASP A 112 -23.49 -8.92 1.19
N ILE A 113 -22.86 -9.37 2.29
CA ILE A 113 -21.52 -9.98 2.29
C ILE A 113 -21.41 -11.08 3.34
N CYS A 114 -20.72 -12.16 3.00
CA CYS A 114 -20.26 -13.18 3.94
C CYS A 114 -18.73 -13.27 3.93
N ILE A 115 -18.10 -13.22 5.10
CA ILE A 115 -16.65 -13.37 5.25
C ILE A 115 -16.36 -14.62 6.07
N ASN A 116 -15.63 -15.56 5.49
CA ASN A 116 -15.18 -16.79 6.13
C ASN A 116 -13.76 -16.60 6.66
N PHE A 117 -13.55 -16.77 7.97
CA PHE A 117 -12.25 -16.64 8.65
C PHE A 117 -11.71 -18.02 9.06
N PRO A 118 -10.90 -18.70 8.22
CA PRO A 118 -10.32 -19.98 8.58
C PRO A 118 -9.15 -19.80 9.55
N VAL A 119 -9.03 -20.76 10.46
CA VAL A 119 -8.00 -20.84 11.50
C VAL A 119 -7.13 -22.09 11.28
N ALA A 120 -7.73 -23.19 10.84
CA ALA A 120 -7.02 -24.42 10.51
C ALA A 120 -7.56 -25.07 9.24
N GLU A 121 -6.76 -25.93 8.63
CA GLU A 121 -7.08 -26.67 7.43
C GLU A 121 -6.75 -28.15 7.62
N ILE A 122 -7.64 -29.02 7.15
CA ILE A 122 -7.40 -30.45 7.04
C ILE A 122 -7.37 -30.78 5.55
N THR A 123 -6.26 -31.34 5.07
CA THR A 123 -6.12 -31.85 3.71
C THR A 123 -6.04 -33.37 3.70
N PHE A 124 -6.67 -33.93 2.68
CA PHE A 124 -6.73 -35.35 2.43
C PHE A 124 -5.84 -35.68 1.21
N THR A 125 -4.93 -36.63 1.39
CA THR A 125 -4.13 -37.20 0.31
C THR A 125 -4.36 -38.70 0.24
N ALA A 126 -4.93 -39.17 -0.88
CA ALA A 126 -4.99 -40.59 -1.23
C ALA A 126 -4.74 -40.76 -2.73
N ASP A 127 -4.13 -41.88 -3.12
CA ASP A 127 -4.04 -42.30 -4.51
C ASP A 127 -5.36 -42.96 -4.92
N LEU A 128 -6.25 -42.16 -5.50
CA LEU A 128 -7.60 -42.58 -5.86
C LEU A 128 -7.66 -43.37 -7.18
N SER A 129 -6.55 -43.47 -7.90
CA SER A 129 -6.51 -44.00 -9.26
C SER A 129 -6.87 -45.48 -9.35
N GLU A 130 -6.36 -46.31 -8.44
CA GLU A 130 -6.60 -47.76 -8.39
C GLU A 130 -7.96 -48.10 -7.73
N SER A 131 -8.40 -47.29 -6.76
CA SER A 131 -9.68 -47.48 -6.07
C SER A 131 -10.88 -47.15 -6.97
N PHE A 132 -10.82 -46.08 -7.79
CA PHE A 132 -11.91 -45.70 -8.68
C PHE A 132 -11.99 -46.56 -9.95
N SER A 133 -10.88 -47.11 -10.44
CA SER A 133 -10.86 -47.92 -11.66
C SER A 133 -11.62 -49.26 -11.50
N ASN A 134 -11.77 -49.76 -10.27
CA ASN A 134 -12.60 -50.94 -9.96
C ASN A 134 -14.11 -50.69 -10.09
N PHE A 135 -14.58 -49.44 -10.12
CA PHE A 135 -16.01 -49.09 -10.18
C PHE A 135 -16.48 -48.67 -11.59
N MET A 136 -15.58 -48.43 -12.53
CA MET A 136 -15.88 -47.93 -13.89
C MET A 136 -16.68 -48.89 -14.80
N ASN A 137 -17.03 -50.09 -14.32
CA ASN A 137 -17.73 -51.12 -15.10
C ASN A 137 -19.22 -51.32 -14.72
N ASN A 138 -19.80 -50.51 -13.83
CA ASN A 138 -21.21 -50.65 -13.41
C ASN A 138 -22.04 -49.39 -13.68
N ASP A 139 -23.34 -49.58 -13.99
CA ASP A 139 -24.36 -48.54 -14.23
C ASP A 139 -24.21 -47.31 -13.30
N ASP A 140 -23.96 -46.14 -13.89
CA ASP A 140 -23.69 -44.88 -13.19
C ASP A 140 -24.73 -44.55 -12.09
N ARG A 141 -26.01 -44.90 -12.30
CA ARG A 141 -27.08 -44.68 -11.30
C ARG A 141 -26.90 -45.45 -10.00
N LYS A 142 -26.38 -46.69 -10.04
CA LYS A 142 -26.17 -47.50 -8.83
C LYS A 142 -24.98 -47.00 -8.01
N LEU A 143 -23.96 -46.46 -8.67
CA LEU A 143 -22.79 -45.84 -8.04
C LEU A 143 -23.19 -44.62 -7.19
N TYR A 144 -24.10 -43.79 -7.71
CA TYR A 144 -24.60 -42.61 -7.00
C TYR A 144 -25.51 -42.93 -5.81
N GLU A 145 -26.30 -44.00 -5.87
CA GLU A 145 -27.15 -44.44 -4.75
C GLU A 145 -26.38 -45.14 -3.61
N LEU A 146 -25.16 -45.66 -3.89
CA LEU A 146 -24.36 -46.42 -2.93
C LEU A 146 -23.28 -45.59 -2.21
N HIS A 147 -22.68 -44.58 -2.86
CA HIS A 147 -21.45 -43.94 -2.36
C HIS A 147 -21.55 -42.45 -2.00
N ASP A 148 -22.72 -41.82 -2.16
CA ASP A 148 -22.98 -40.40 -1.86
C ASP A 148 -22.11 -39.40 -2.67
N HIS A 149 -22.58 -38.16 -2.81
CA HIS A 149 -22.13 -37.26 -3.88
C HIS A 149 -20.87 -36.43 -3.59
N LEU A 150 -20.29 -36.48 -2.38
CA LEU A 150 -19.27 -35.52 -1.92
C LEU A 150 -18.16 -36.17 -1.08
N PHE A 151 -16.92 -36.11 -1.58
CA PHE A 151 -15.73 -36.50 -0.83
C PHE A 151 -14.84 -35.27 -0.58
N PRO A 152 -14.66 -34.81 0.67
CA PRO A 152 -13.91 -33.59 0.95
C PRO A 152 -12.40 -33.82 0.90
N ILE A 153 -11.73 -33.20 -0.08
CA ILE A 153 -10.26 -33.23 -0.21
C ILE A 153 -9.60 -32.22 0.75
N ARG A 154 -10.35 -31.17 1.12
CA ARG A 154 -9.89 -30.05 1.93
C ARG A 154 -11.04 -29.54 2.78
N ILE A 155 -10.80 -29.41 4.09
CA ILE A 155 -11.76 -28.90 5.08
C ILE A 155 -11.13 -27.70 5.78
N LEU A 156 -11.84 -26.58 5.79
CA LEU A 156 -11.43 -25.37 6.50
C LEU A 156 -12.20 -25.24 7.81
N ILE A 157 -11.48 -25.08 8.91
CA ILE A 157 -12.02 -24.89 10.26
C ILE A 157 -11.93 -23.40 10.61
N GLY A 158 -13.05 -22.77 10.94
CA GLY A 158 -13.15 -21.34 11.25
C GLY A 158 -14.58 -20.93 11.59
N ASP A 159 -14.88 -19.62 11.60
CA ASP A 159 -16.24 -19.08 11.74
C ASP A 159 -16.48 -17.96 10.69
N LYS A 160 -17.75 -17.58 10.49
CA LYS A 160 -18.19 -16.64 9.45
C LYS A 160 -18.88 -15.42 10.04
N LEU A 161 -18.72 -14.29 9.33
CA LEU A 161 -19.47 -13.06 9.55
C LEU A 161 -20.40 -12.78 8.37
N PHE A 162 -21.67 -12.55 8.65
CA PHE A 162 -22.68 -12.07 7.71
C PHE A 162 -22.93 -10.59 7.99
N ILE A 163 -22.80 -9.75 6.96
CA ILE A 163 -22.85 -8.29 7.09
C ILE A 163 -23.95 -7.74 6.18
N ASN A 164 -24.86 -6.96 6.75
CA ASN A 164 -26.00 -6.32 6.07
C ASN A 164 -26.04 -4.81 6.32
N GLY A 165 -26.55 -4.06 5.34
CA GLY A 165 -26.72 -2.61 5.39
C GLY A 165 -25.54 -1.81 4.85
N LEU A 166 -24.62 -2.43 4.09
CA LEU A 166 -23.46 -1.73 3.52
C LEU A 166 -23.89 -0.69 2.47
N GLU A 167 -25.00 -0.91 1.77
CA GLU A 167 -25.57 0.05 0.80
C GLU A 167 -26.11 1.34 1.45
N LEU A 168 -26.40 1.31 2.76
CA LEU A 168 -26.96 2.45 3.51
C LEU A 168 -25.88 3.40 4.05
N VAL A 169 -24.61 3.12 3.75
CA VAL A 169 -23.42 3.69 4.40
C VAL A 169 -22.50 4.29 3.33
N ASN A 170 -21.89 5.45 3.60
CA ASN A 170 -21.06 6.14 2.59
C ASN A 170 -19.68 5.49 2.41
N SER A 171 -18.97 5.83 1.32
CA SER A 171 -17.67 5.24 0.97
C SER A 171 -16.59 5.45 2.04
N LYS A 172 -16.55 6.62 2.70
CA LYS A 172 -15.64 6.91 3.82
C LYS A 172 -15.88 5.94 4.97
N GLN A 173 -17.16 5.72 5.29
CA GLN A 173 -17.61 4.83 6.35
C GLN A 173 -17.30 3.35 6.04
N ILE A 174 -17.53 2.90 4.81
CA ILE A 174 -17.17 1.54 4.36
C ILE A 174 -15.65 1.30 4.46
N GLY A 175 -14.83 2.29 4.04
CA GLY A 175 -13.36 2.21 4.18
C GLY A 175 -12.89 2.11 5.63
N ILE A 176 -13.58 2.78 6.56
CA ILE A 176 -13.33 2.69 8.01
C ILE A 176 -13.67 1.30 8.55
N PHE A 177 -14.80 0.71 8.12
CA PHE A 177 -15.18 -0.63 8.53
C PHE A 177 -14.15 -1.68 8.09
N TYR A 178 -13.70 -1.62 6.84
CA TYR A 178 -12.68 -2.54 6.30
C TYR A 178 -11.34 -2.41 7.03
N SER A 179 -10.96 -1.17 7.35
CA SER A 179 -9.79 -0.83 8.15
C SER A 179 -9.85 -1.50 9.53
N TYR A 180 -10.97 -1.36 10.22
CA TYR A 180 -11.17 -1.94 11.55
C TYR A 180 -11.17 -3.47 11.52
N LEU A 181 -11.88 -4.07 10.57
CA LEU A 181 -11.96 -5.52 10.41
C LEU A 181 -10.58 -6.16 10.17
N THR A 182 -9.78 -5.53 9.31
CA THR A 182 -8.40 -5.98 9.01
C THR A 182 -7.53 -5.87 10.26
N TRP A 183 -7.62 -4.75 10.99
CA TRP A 183 -6.87 -4.55 12.23
C TRP A 183 -7.25 -5.54 13.33
N ALA A 184 -8.54 -5.76 13.57
CA ALA A 184 -9.04 -6.68 14.60
C ALA A 184 -8.51 -8.11 14.36
N ARG A 185 -8.52 -8.57 13.10
CA ARG A 185 -7.91 -9.85 12.70
C ARG A 185 -6.40 -9.87 12.96
N ASP A 186 -5.67 -8.84 12.55
CA ASP A 186 -4.20 -8.78 12.69
C ASP A 186 -3.75 -8.72 14.15
N SER A 187 -4.50 -7.99 14.99
CA SER A 187 -4.29 -7.92 16.44
C SER A 187 -4.57 -9.28 17.08
N ALA A 188 -5.68 -9.93 16.72
CA ALA A 188 -6.05 -11.26 17.18
C ALA A 188 -5.04 -12.33 16.74
N LYS A 189 -4.42 -12.23 15.56
CA LYS A 189 -3.35 -13.18 15.16
C LYS A 189 -2.00 -12.91 15.84
N ASN A 190 -1.62 -11.65 16.08
CA ASN A 190 -0.23 -11.27 16.42
C ASN A 190 -0.02 -10.60 17.79
N LYS A 191 -1.04 -10.49 18.66
CA LYS A 191 -0.98 -9.79 19.97
C LYS A 191 -0.39 -8.38 19.86
N LYS A 192 -0.92 -7.56 18.94
CA LYS A 192 -0.49 -6.16 18.75
C LYS A 192 -1.45 -5.20 19.46
N GLU A 193 -0.91 -4.18 20.13
CA GLU A 193 -1.69 -3.09 20.73
C GLU A 193 -2.56 -2.36 19.68
N THR A 194 -3.71 -1.88 20.15
CA THR A 194 -4.76 -1.23 19.37
C THR A 194 -4.43 0.25 19.10
N PRO A 195 -4.26 0.71 17.83
CA PRO A 195 -4.08 2.13 17.55
C PRO A 195 -5.35 2.96 17.77
N PHE A 196 -6.51 2.31 17.78
CA PHE A 196 -7.83 2.94 17.65
C PHE A 196 -8.72 2.86 18.90
N ASN A 197 -8.22 2.38 20.05
CA ASN A 197 -9.04 2.21 21.28
C ASN A 197 -9.67 3.51 21.81
N ASN A 198 -9.19 4.68 21.39
CA ASN A 198 -9.65 5.99 21.88
C ASN A 198 -10.54 6.77 20.87
N LEU A 199 -10.94 6.17 19.74
CA LEU A 199 -11.76 6.85 18.73
C LEU A 199 -13.23 6.91 19.14
N VAL A 200 -13.68 8.08 19.59
CA VAL A 200 -15.10 8.39 19.83
C VAL A 200 -15.95 8.15 18.56
N ALA A 201 -15.37 8.39 17.37
CA ALA A 201 -16.02 8.12 16.09
C ALA A 201 -16.32 6.62 15.84
N ALA A 202 -15.52 5.69 16.40
CA ALA A 202 -15.76 4.25 16.26
C ALA A 202 -16.98 3.79 17.07
N GLN A 203 -17.32 4.47 18.17
CA GLN A 203 -18.49 4.17 18.99
C GLN A 203 -19.82 4.55 18.30
N ASN A 204 -19.82 5.55 17.41
CA ASN A 204 -21.01 6.02 16.69
C ASN A 204 -21.24 5.34 15.32
N PHE A 205 -20.33 4.45 14.90
CA PHE A 205 -20.30 3.88 13.55
C PHE A 205 -21.06 2.54 13.41
N PHE A 206 -20.83 1.61 14.34
CA PHE A 206 -21.38 0.26 14.31
C PHE A 206 -22.92 0.15 14.37
N PRO A 207 -23.71 1.11 14.92
CA PRO A 207 -25.17 0.96 15.00
C PRO A 207 -25.91 0.97 13.65
N LYS A 208 -25.25 1.29 12.52
CA LYS A 208 -25.88 1.42 11.19
C LYS A 208 -25.75 0.18 10.30
N ILE A 209 -24.89 -0.77 10.66
CA ILE A 209 -24.67 -2.03 9.93
C ILE A 209 -24.98 -3.21 10.85
N ILE A 210 -25.52 -4.29 10.29
CA ILE A 210 -25.88 -5.49 11.06
C ILE A 210 -24.82 -6.56 10.78
N ILE A 211 -24.08 -6.96 11.81
CA ILE A 211 -23.03 -7.99 11.73
C ILE A 211 -23.45 -9.19 12.57
N ILE A 212 -23.61 -10.35 11.95
CA ILE A 212 -24.11 -11.56 12.60
C ILE A 212 -23.14 -12.72 12.37
N THR A 213 -22.86 -13.51 13.40
CA THR A 213 -22.05 -14.74 13.28
C THR A 213 -22.87 -15.93 12.78
N THR A 214 -22.23 -17.04 12.41
CA THR A 214 -22.92 -18.29 12.01
C THR A 214 -23.94 -18.80 13.03
N ASN A 215 -23.72 -18.50 14.32
CA ASN A 215 -24.60 -18.88 15.44
C ASN A 215 -25.64 -17.80 15.81
N GLY A 216 -25.78 -16.74 15.00
CA GLY A 216 -26.78 -15.69 15.22
C GLY A 216 -26.39 -14.61 16.24
N ILE A 217 -25.11 -14.53 16.64
CA ILE A 217 -24.66 -13.51 17.59
C ILE A 217 -24.51 -12.16 16.85
N ASN A 218 -25.18 -11.12 17.35
CA ASN A 218 -25.08 -9.76 16.81
C ASN A 218 -23.83 -9.03 17.37
N LEU A 219 -22.96 -8.56 16.48
CA LEU A 219 -21.73 -7.83 16.77
C LEU A 219 -21.89 -6.33 16.47
N ASP A 220 -22.85 -5.72 17.15
CA ASP A 220 -23.30 -4.32 17.00
C ASP A 220 -22.32 -3.25 17.52
N THR A 221 -21.14 -3.64 18.00
CA THR A 221 -20.12 -2.76 18.58
C THR A 221 -18.72 -3.25 18.23
N HIS A 222 -17.78 -2.31 18.17
CA HIS A 222 -16.39 -2.59 17.84
C HIS A 222 -15.72 -3.54 18.87
N GLU A 223 -16.06 -3.38 20.15
CA GLU A 223 -15.61 -4.25 21.26
C GLU A 223 -16.08 -5.69 21.03
N LYS A 224 -17.38 -5.92 20.78
CA LYS A 224 -17.93 -7.25 20.51
C LYS A 224 -17.27 -7.93 19.30
N LEU A 225 -16.99 -7.18 18.23
CA LEU A 225 -16.29 -7.71 17.05
C LEU A 225 -14.83 -8.06 17.35
N THR A 226 -14.12 -7.22 18.10
CA THR A 226 -12.73 -7.48 18.54
C THR A 226 -12.65 -8.66 19.49
N ASP A 227 -13.58 -8.75 20.45
CA ASP A 227 -13.68 -9.88 21.36
C ASP A 227 -14.01 -11.17 20.60
N TRP A 228 -14.90 -11.13 19.62
CA TRP A 228 -15.17 -12.29 18.76
C TRP A 228 -13.93 -12.72 17.96
N MET A 229 -13.19 -11.77 17.37
CA MET A 229 -11.93 -12.07 16.66
C MET A 229 -10.85 -12.63 17.61
N ASN A 230 -10.71 -12.06 18.79
CA ASN A 230 -9.80 -12.55 19.81
C ASN A 230 -10.22 -13.93 20.31
N ASN A 231 -11.51 -14.21 20.46
CA ASN A 231 -11.99 -15.55 20.81
C ASN A 231 -11.73 -16.55 19.68
N LEU A 232 -11.82 -16.12 18.42
CA LEU A 232 -11.54 -16.97 17.26
C LEU A 232 -10.04 -17.34 17.15
N TYR A 233 -9.12 -16.45 17.54
CA TYR A 233 -7.67 -16.64 17.35
C TYR A 233 -6.84 -16.78 18.65
N GLN A 234 -7.34 -16.41 19.85
CA GLN A 234 -6.54 -16.23 21.07
C GLN A 234 -6.99 -16.96 22.37
N ASP A 235 -8.28 -17.20 22.70
CA ASP A 235 -8.72 -18.10 23.81
C ASP A 235 -10.28 -18.21 23.99
N ASP A 236 -10.73 -19.19 24.78
CA ASP A 236 -12.10 -19.68 25.13
C ASP A 236 -12.86 -20.53 24.08
N ALA A 237 -12.54 -21.83 24.14
CA ALA A 237 -12.99 -22.96 23.34
C ALA A 237 -14.47 -23.38 23.42
N ASP A 238 -15.34 -22.63 24.10
CA ASP A 238 -16.73 -23.09 24.31
C ASP A 238 -17.68 -22.79 23.13
N LYS A 239 -17.22 -22.09 22.09
CA LYS A 239 -18.10 -21.61 20.98
C LYS A 239 -17.75 -22.08 19.57
N ILE A 240 -16.86 -23.05 19.38
CA ILE A 240 -16.72 -23.71 18.08
C ILE A 240 -17.90 -24.69 17.91
N SER A 241 -18.95 -24.23 17.24
CA SER A 241 -20.15 -25.02 16.89
C SER A 241 -19.84 -26.05 15.81
N ASN A 242 -20.45 -27.22 15.91
CA ASN A 242 -20.28 -28.39 15.01
C ASN A 242 -20.72 -28.16 13.55
N ASN A 243 -21.03 -26.93 13.13
CA ASN A 243 -21.50 -26.59 11.77
C ASN A 243 -20.39 -26.07 10.84
N ASN A 244 -19.12 -26.15 11.26
CA ASN A 244 -17.99 -25.46 10.61
C ASN A 244 -17.18 -26.38 9.67
N LEU A 245 -17.85 -27.21 8.88
CA LEU A 245 -17.21 -28.08 7.88
C LEU A 245 -17.50 -27.55 6.48
N VAL A 246 -16.48 -27.07 5.78
CA VAL A 246 -16.56 -26.77 4.34
C VAL A 246 -16.12 -28.02 3.57
N GLN A 247 -16.98 -28.61 2.75
CA GLN A 247 -16.64 -29.71 1.84
C GLN A 247 -16.28 -29.17 0.45
N LEU A 248 -15.15 -29.58 -0.10
CA LEU A 248 -14.72 -29.29 -1.49
C LEU A 248 -14.72 -30.58 -2.32
N LYS A 249 -15.41 -30.58 -3.47
CA LYS A 249 -15.55 -31.73 -4.39
C LYS A 249 -14.46 -31.76 -5.48
N PHE A 250 -14.14 -32.96 -5.98
CA PHE A 250 -13.44 -33.21 -7.23
C PHE A 250 -14.34 -32.87 -8.43
N ASP A 251 -13.85 -32.07 -9.38
CA ASP A 251 -14.05 -32.39 -10.80
C ASP A 251 -12.93 -31.78 -11.67
N THR A 252 -12.43 -32.55 -12.62
CA THR A 252 -11.21 -32.26 -13.39
C THR A 252 -11.37 -31.22 -14.51
N THR A 253 -12.51 -30.51 -14.61
CA THR A 253 -12.72 -29.61 -15.76
C THR A 253 -13.49 -28.30 -15.51
N SER A 254 -13.98 -28.00 -14.30
CA SER A 254 -14.46 -26.62 -14.01
C SER A 254 -14.45 -26.27 -12.52
N PHE A 255 -13.91 -25.09 -12.19
CA PHE A 255 -13.81 -24.52 -10.82
C PHE A 255 -15.17 -24.01 -10.25
N ALA A 256 -16.30 -24.53 -10.71
CA ALA A 256 -17.60 -23.86 -10.57
C ALA A 256 -18.41 -24.12 -9.28
N ASP A 257 -18.20 -25.21 -8.53
CA ASP A 257 -19.11 -25.54 -7.42
C ASP A 257 -18.39 -25.76 -6.07
N LYS A 258 -18.07 -24.67 -5.36
CA LYS A 258 -17.68 -24.69 -3.94
C LYS A 258 -18.95 -24.55 -3.08
N LYS A 259 -19.36 -25.59 -2.35
CA LYS A 259 -20.55 -25.53 -1.46
C LYS A 259 -20.16 -25.22 -0.01
N GLN A 260 -20.85 -24.27 0.62
CA GLN A 260 -20.58 -23.87 2.01
C GLN A 260 -21.85 -23.75 2.85
N HIS A 261 -21.82 -24.25 4.08
CA HIS A 261 -22.95 -24.13 5.02
C HIS A 261 -23.33 -22.66 5.26
N GLY A 262 -24.59 -22.28 4.97
CA GLY A 262 -25.14 -20.92 5.13
C GLY A 262 -24.93 -19.96 3.94
N VAL A 263 -24.24 -20.38 2.88
CA VAL A 263 -24.03 -19.62 1.63
C VAL A 263 -24.46 -20.53 0.47
N ASP A 264 -25.71 -20.40 0.05
CA ASP A 264 -26.29 -21.24 -1.01
C ASP A 264 -25.91 -20.72 -2.40
N ASN A 265 -25.79 -19.40 -2.57
CA ASN A 265 -25.29 -18.74 -3.77
C ASN A 265 -24.57 -17.42 -3.42
N PHE A 266 -23.72 -16.94 -4.33
CA PHE A 266 -23.00 -15.68 -4.25
C PHE A 266 -22.63 -15.19 -5.65
N LYS A 267 -22.38 -13.88 -5.82
CA LYS A 267 -22.05 -13.27 -7.12
C LYS A 267 -20.55 -13.32 -7.44
N GLU A 268 -19.69 -12.96 -6.48
CA GLU A 268 -18.24 -12.99 -6.63
C GLU A 268 -17.56 -13.56 -5.36
N GLU A 269 -16.47 -14.32 -5.56
CA GLU A 269 -15.57 -14.75 -4.49
C GLU A 269 -14.27 -13.95 -4.58
N LEU A 270 -13.92 -13.26 -3.49
CA LEU A 270 -12.72 -12.45 -3.36
C LEU A 270 -11.92 -12.92 -2.13
N THR A 271 -10.62 -12.65 -2.10
CA THR A 271 -9.88 -12.70 -0.84
C THR A 271 -10.18 -11.45 -0.02
N LEU A 272 -10.08 -11.52 1.30
CA LEU A 272 -10.22 -10.33 2.16
C LEU A 272 -9.33 -9.19 1.68
N GLN A 273 -8.09 -9.49 1.28
CA GLN A 273 -7.16 -8.50 0.73
C GLN A 273 -7.63 -7.85 -0.57
N ASN A 274 -8.20 -8.64 -1.50
CA ASN A 274 -8.70 -8.12 -2.79
C ASN A 274 -10.03 -7.38 -2.64
N TRP A 275 -10.90 -7.85 -1.74
CA TRP A 275 -12.15 -7.17 -1.41
C TRP A 275 -11.89 -5.83 -0.70
N VAL A 276 -10.89 -5.81 0.16
CA VAL A 276 -10.42 -4.65 0.89
C VAL A 276 -9.40 -3.83 0.07
N LYS A 277 -9.38 -3.92 -1.27
CA LYS A 277 -8.46 -3.18 -2.17
C LYS A 277 -8.34 -1.66 -1.90
N TYR A 278 -9.21 -1.12 -1.05
CA TYR A 278 -9.27 0.29 -0.65
C TYR A 278 -9.04 0.60 0.85
N SER A 279 -8.76 -0.36 1.75
CA SER A 279 -8.34 0.02 3.13
C SER A 279 -6.82 0.30 3.20
N LYS A 280 -6.36 1.21 2.33
CA LYS A 280 -4.98 1.73 2.34
C LYS A 280 -4.68 2.52 3.62
N TYR A 281 -5.73 2.99 4.28
CA TYR A 281 -5.69 3.86 5.45
C TYR A 281 -4.96 3.26 6.66
N VAL A 282 -5.27 2.03 7.11
CA VAL A 282 -4.59 1.42 8.30
C VAL A 282 -3.13 1.14 8.00
N ARG A 283 -2.85 0.67 6.78
CA ARG A 283 -1.48 0.44 6.31
C ARG A 283 -0.69 1.75 6.37
N TRP A 284 -1.22 2.84 5.82
CA TRP A 284 -0.55 4.15 5.81
C TRP A 284 -0.43 4.80 7.19
N VAL A 285 -1.47 4.75 8.02
CA VAL A 285 -1.40 5.23 9.42
C VAL A 285 -0.27 4.54 10.19
N LYS A 286 -0.05 3.25 9.92
CA LYS A 286 0.97 2.43 10.57
C LYS A 286 2.36 2.57 9.94
N GLU A 287 2.45 2.53 8.62
CA GLU A 287 3.71 2.65 7.86
C GLU A 287 4.30 4.05 8.00
N PHE A 288 3.46 5.08 7.97
CA PHE A 288 3.89 6.47 8.04
C PHE A 288 3.83 7.07 9.44
N GLN A 289 3.45 6.27 10.45
CA GLN A 289 3.50 6.66 11.87
C GLN A 289 2.84 8.03 12.11
N LEU A 290 1.61 8.19 11.61
CA LEU A 290 0.91 9.48 11.56
C LEU A 290 0.54 10.07 12.93
N PHE A 291 0.80 9.33 14.02
CA PHE A 291 0.51 9.78 15.39
C PHE A 291 1.75 10.29 16.13
N GLN A 292 2.91 10.13 15.52
CA GLN A 292 4.20 10.55 16.03
C GLN A 292 4.54 11.94 15.50
N GLY A 293 5.15 12.77 16.34
CA GLY A 293 5.68 14.05 15.87
C GLY A 293 6.98 13.86 15.08
N LEU A 294 7.36 14.90 14.36
CA LEU A 294 8.56 14.97 13.55
C LEU A 294 9.58 15.91 14.19
N ILE A 295 10.85 15.53 14.13
CA ILE A 295 11.98 16.34 14.62
C ILE A 295 13.03 16.48 13.52
N ILE A 296 13.70 17.63 13.49
CA ILE A 296 14.90 17.81 12.66
C ILE A 296 16.10 17.52 13.55
N ASP A 297 16.93 16.56 13.14
CA ASP A 297 18.08 16.18 13.94
C ASP A 297 19.30 17.10 13.71
N GLN A 298 20.42 16.78 14.36
CA GLN A 298 21.67 17.55 14.24
C GLN A 298 22.29 17.54 12.84
N ASN A 299 21.88 16.61 11.97
CA ASN A 299 22.30 16.52 10.58
C ASN A 299 21.32 17.23 9.63
N PHE A 300 20.31 17.93 10.18
CA PHE A 300 19.23 18.57 9.43
C PHE A 300 18.33 17.58 8.67
N GLU A 301 18.25 16.34 9.14
CA GLU A 301 17.38 15.30 8.58
C GLU A 301 16.09 15.17 9.41
N LEU A 302 14.97 14.97 8.71
CA LEU A 302 13.67 14.73 9.31
C LEU A 302 13.60 13.31 9.91
N LYS A 303 13.26 13.23 11.20
CA LYS A 303 13.06 11.96 11.91
C LYS A 303 11.69 11.90 12.55
N ILE A 304 11.10 10.70 12.51
CA ILE A 304 9.86 10.39 13.22
C ILE A 304 10.21 10.05 14.67
N CYS A 305 9.58 10.73 15.62
CA CYS A 305 9.78 10.48 17.05
C CYS A 305 9.17 9.14 17.46
N LYS A 306 9.70 8.53 18.52
CA LYS A 306 9.26 7.20 18.96
C LYS A 306 7.91 7.21 19.71
N GLU A 307 7.59 8.33 20.35
CA GLU A 307 6.43 8.46 21.23
C GLU A 307 5.26 9.11 20.51
N LYS A 308 4.04 8.67 20.86
CA LYS A 308 2.80 9.18 20.29
C LYS A 308 2.52 10.60 20.80
N ALA A 309 2.55 11.57 19.90
CA ALA A 309 2.30 12.97 20.22
C ALA A 309 0.80 13.31 20.25
N ILE A 310 0.01 12.71 19.34
CA ILE A 310 -1.42 13.00 19.17
C ILE A 310 -2.30 11.77 19.14
N ASP A 311 -3.52 11.93 19.62
CA ASP A 311 -4.63 11.00 19.46
C ASP A 311 -5.65 11.57 18.45
N LEU A 312 -6.25 10.69 17.63
CA LEU A 312 -7.34 11.08 16.73
C LEU A 312 -8.66 11.21 17.48
N ILE A 313 -9.37 12.29 17.21
CA ILE A 313 -10.77 12.49 17.57
C ILE A 313 -11.67 11.92 16.46
N ASP A 314 -11.30 12.18 15.20
CA ASP A 314 -11.96 11.66 13.98
C ASP A 314 -10.92 11.19 12.94
N PHE A 315 -11.37 10.43 11.93
CA PHE A 315 -10.51 9.88 10.89
C PHE A 315 -10.08 10.96 9.87
N PRO A 316 -8.77 11.11 9.57
CA PRO A 316 -8.27 11.92 8.46
C PRO A 316 -9.02 11.71 7.14
N ASN A 317 -9.18 12.81 6.41
CA ASN A 317 -9.72 12.77 5.07
C ASN A 317 -8.65 12.25 4.10
N VAL A 318 -9.04 11.38 3.16
CA VAL A 318 -8.12 10.83 2.16
C VAL A 318 -8.74 11.01 0.78
N GLU A 319 -8.07 11.77 -0.07
CA GLU A 319 -8.50 12.08 -1.42
C GLU A 319 -7.49 11.53 -2.44
N SER A 320 -7.97 10.98 -3.54
CA SER A 320 -7.13 10.70 -4.71
C SER A 320 -6.83 12.00 -5.45
N SER A 321 -5.56 12.30 -5.70
CA SER A 321 -5.14 13.54 -6.39
C SER A 321 -4.74 13.26 -7.84
N ASP A 322 -4.00 12.19 -8.11
CA ASP A 322 -3.45 11.82 -9.45
C ASP A 322 -2.94 13.02 -10.27
N LYS A 323 -2.05 13.83 -9.68
CA LYS A 323 -1.48 15.04 -10.30
C LYS A 323 0.02 14.89 -10.56
N PHE A 324 0.48 15.44 -11.67
CA PHE A 324 1.90 15.62 -11.96
C PHE A 324 2.20 17.10 -12.16
N TYR A 325 3.21 17.62 -11.47
CA TYR A 325 3.61 19.03 -11.59
C TYR A 325 5.07 19.25 -11.24
N LEU A 326 5.60 20.37 -11.71
CA LEU A 326 6.89 20.93 -11.32
C LEU A 326 6.65 22.10 -10.38
N GLU A 327 7.37 22.12 -9.27
CA GLU A 327 7.33 23.18 -8.29
C GLU A 327 8.73 23.75 -8.08
N MET A 328 8.89 25.03 -8.38
CA MET A 328 10.10 25.80 -8.14
C MET A 328 9.95 26.58 -6.84
N VAL A 329 10.87 26.39 -5.90
CA VAL A 329 10.83 27.05 -4.58
C VAL A 329 12.18 27.69 -4.31
N LYS A 330 12.17 28.99 -3.97
CA LYS A 330 13.34 29.70 -3.43
C LYS A 330 13.14 29.87 -1.92
N PRO A 331 13.95 29.25 -1.06
CA PRO A 331 13.82 29.44 0.37
C PRO A 331 14.27 30.86 0.74
N THR A 332 13.56 31.46 1.70
CA THR A 332 13.84 32.79 2.23
C THR A 332 14.64 32.74 3.54
N THR A 333 14.68 31.59 4.20
CA THR A 333 15.43 31.34 5.43
C THR A 333 16.16 29.98 5.36
N ILE A 334 17.23 29.82 6.16
CA ILE A 334 17.96 28.54 6.29
C ILE A 334 17.01 27.43 6.80
N LEU A 335 16.04 27.77 7.64
CA LEU A 335 15.04 26.82 8.12
C LEU A 335 14.13 26.33 6.99
N GLU A 336 13.67 27.22 6.10
CA GLU A 336 12.91 26.83 4.91
C GLU A 336 13.74 25.95 3.97
N GLU A 337 15.03 26.24 3.79
CA GLU A 337 15.93 25.40 2.99
C GLU A 337 16.02 23.97 3.55
N ILE A 338 16.15 23.84 4.88
CA ILE A 338 16.15 22.55 5.57
C ILE A 338 14.80 21.82 5.37
N LEU A 339 13.68 22.54 5.51
CA LEU A 339 12.34 21.96 5.33
C LEU A 339 12.11 21.48 3.90
N ILE A 340 12.46 22.29 2.90
CA ILE A 340 12.34 21.95 1.48
C ILE A 340 13.23 20.75 1.12
N ASN A 341 14.47 20.71 1.65
CA ASN A 341 15.36 19.56 1.48
C ASN A 341 14.75 18.24 1.99
N ASN A 342 13.87 18.33 3.00
CA ASN A 342 13.13 17.23 3.61
C ASN A 342 11.69 17.09 3.06
N ASN A 343 11.37 17.66 1.89
CA ASN A 343 10.07 17.61 1.22
C ASN A 343 8.89 18.19 2.04
N ILE A 344 9.17 19.12 2.94
CA ILE A 344 8.18 19.90 3.68
C ILE A 344 8.04 21.26 2.99
N LEU A 345 6.85 21.56 2.47
CA LEU A 345 6.53 22.89 1.95
C LEU A 345 5.87 23.72 3.05
N SER A 346 6.35 24.94 3.26
CA SER A 346 5.70 25.92 4.12
C SER A 346 4.97 26.93 3.23
N ALA A 347 3.85 26.52 2.63
CA ALA A 347 3.18 27.37 1.66
C ALA A 347 2.18 28.37 2.27
N ASN A 348 1.69 28.21 3.51
CA ASN A 348 0.55 29.03 3.97
C ASN A 348 0.36 29.27 5.48
N SER A 349 1.30 28.93 6.38
CA SER A 349 1.12 29.34 7.78
C SER A 349 1.57 30.79 7.96
N ASN A 350 0.61 31.72 8.01
CA ASN A 350 0.77 33.10 8.49
C ASN A 350 1.29 33.21 9.95
N GLU A 351 1.81 32.12 10.53
CA GLU A 351 2.36 32.04 11.87
C GLU A 351 3.72 31.36 11.77
N ASP A 352 4.74 32.20 11.88
CA ASP A 352 6.14 31.95 11.60
C ASP A 352 6.66 30.66 12.26
N ILE A 353 7.10 29.67 11.49
CA ILE A 353 7.79 28.48 12.06
C ILE A 353 9.04 28.90 12.86
N SER A 354 9.63 30.04 12.50
CA SER A 354 10.71 30.71 13.24
C SER A 354 10.30 31.16 14.66
N SER A 355 9.01 31.18 14.99
CA SER A 355 8.51 31.47 16.33
C SER A 355 8.75 30.36 17.34
N PHE A 356 9.13 29.14 16.90
CA PHE A 356 9.39 28.04 17.83
C PHE A 356 10.71 28.26 18.58
N PRO A 357 10.67 28.42 19.92
CA PRO A 357 11.81 28.93 20.70
C PRO A 357 13.00 27.95 20.79
N PHE A 358 12.83 26.70 20.35
CA PHE A 358 13.86 25.66 20.45
C PHE A 358 14.63 25.42 19.15
N ILE A 359 14.20 25.99 18.02
CA ILE A 359 14.93 25.91 16.76
C ILE A 359 15.98 27.02 16.75
N LYS A 360 17.24 26.66 16.99
CA LYS A 360 18.40 27.57 16.92
C LYS A 360 19.06 27.45 15.55
N VAL A 361 18.48 28.09 14.54
CA VAL A 361 19.14 28.27 13.24
C VAL A 361 19.65 29.70 13.22
N SER A 362 20.96 29.89 13.16
CA SER A 362 21.57 31.22 13.06
C SER A 362 21.30 31.80 11.67
N ASP A 363 20.69 32.98 11.59
CA ASP A 363 20.56 33.73 10.35
C ASP A 363 21.95 34.21 9.89
N ASP A 364 22.66 33.36 9.16
CA ASP A 364 23.94 33.71 8.55
C ASP A 364 23.67 34.51 7.26
N PRO A 365 24.18 35.76 7.13
CA PRO A 365 23.97 36.59 5.94
C PRO A 365 24.64 36.07 4.66
N SER A 366 25.42 34.99 4.73
CA SER A 366 26.13 34.39 3.58
C SER A 366 25.27 33.48 2.69
N TYR A 367 23.94 33.58 2.84
CA TYR A 367 22.94 32.74 2.17
C TYR A 367 23.16 32.62 0.65
N GLN A 368 23.32 31.38 0.17
CA GLN A 368 23.48 31.07 -1.25
C GLN A 368 22.11 31.14 -1.96
N ASP A 369 22.06 31.81 -3.11
CA ASP A 369 20.90 31.97 -4.00
C ASP A 369 20.50 30.64 -4.70
N ASN A 370 20.15 29.61 -3.92
CA ASN A 370 19.73 28.31 -4.44
C ASN A 370 18.22 28.29 -4.73
N VAL A 371 17.84 27.82 -5.92
CA VAL A 371 16.46 27.54 -6.32
C VAL A 371 16.27 26.02 -6.40
N TYR A 372 15.22 25.54 -5.73
CA TYR A 372 14.86 24.13 -5.68
C TYR A 372 13.84 23.80 -6.76
N PHE A 373 14.14 22.81 -7.59
CA PHE A 373 13.24 22.25 -8.59
C PHE A 373 12.71 20.91 -8.10
N LEU A 374 11.39 20.83 -7.88
CA LEU A 374 10.71 19.65 -7.34
C LEU A 374 9.72 19.11 -8.38
N VAL A 375 10.03 17.97 -8.99
CA VAL A 375 9.08 17.24 -9.86
C VAL A 375 8.29 16.28 -8.99
N LYS A 376 6.97 16.44 -8.93
CA LYS A 376 6.09 15.68 -8.04
C LYS A 376 5.00 14.94 -8.81
N CYS A 377 4.76 13.71 -8.37
CA CYS A 377 3.65 12.85 -8.76
C CYS A 377 2.81 12.58 -7.50
N GLU A 378 1.68 13.26 -7.36
CA GLU A 378 0.74 13.04 -6.26
C GLU A 378 -0.26 11.94 -6.59
N ARG A 379 -0.43 10.98 -5.69
CA ARG A 379 -1.46 9.94 -5.81
C ARG A 379 -2.57 10.13 -4.81
N TYR A 380 -2.20 10.41 -3.55
CA TYR A 380 -3.17 10.61 -2.48
C TYR A 380 -2.80 11.82 -1.64
N LYS A 381 -3.84 12.51 -1.15
CA LYS A 381 -3.72 13.56 -0.16
C LYS A 381 -4.43 13.10 1.12
N ILE A 382 -3.69 13.04 2.22
CA ILE A 382 -4.21 12.78 3.55
C ILE A 382 -4.26 14.11 4.30
N SER A 383 -5.44 14.49 4.76
CA SER A 383 -5.67 15.75 5.48
C SER A 383 -6.15 15.48 6.90
N LEU A 384 -5.38 15.96 7.87
CA LEU A 384 -5.68 16.02 9.30
C LEU A 384 -6.07 17.46 9.65
N SER A 385 -7.30 17.70 10.06
CA SER A 385 -7.69 19.01 10.61
C SER A 385 -7.34 19.11 12.10
N LYS A 386 -7.16 20.33 12.60
CA LYS A 386 -6.96 20.61 14.04
C LYS A 386 -8.08 20.03 14.89
N ASP A 387 -9.32 20.08 14.40
CA ASP A 387 -10.51 19.59 15.10
C ASP A 387 -10.57 18.06 15.18
N ASN A 388 -9.79 17.35 14.34
CA ASN A 388 -9.78 15.90 14.28
C ASN A 388 -8.68 15.28 15.15
N ILE A 389 -7.84 16.08 15.82
CA ILE A 389 -6.70 15.60 16.62
C ILE A 389 -6.65 16.27 18.00
N LYS A 390 -6.12 15.55 18.99
CA LYS A 390 -5.84 16.08 20.34
C LYS A 390 -4.47 15.64 20.82
N PRO A 391 -3.81 16.39 21.73
CA PRO A 391 -2.57 15.92 22.36
C PRO A 391 -2.79 14.61 23.11
N SER A 392 -1.82 13.71 23.06
CA SER A 392 -1.86 12.47 23.84
C SER A 392 -1.83 12.77 25.34
N GLU A 393 -2.51 11.95 26.15
CA GLU A 393 -2.55 12.13 27.61
C GLU A 393 -1.16 12.08 28.25
N LYS A 394 -0.23 11.32 27.64
CA LYS A 394 1.16 11.23 28.10
C LYS A 394 1.94 12.52 27.80
N LEU A 395 1.73 13.12 26.62
CA LEU A 395 2.33 14.41 26.26
C LEU A 395 1.83 15.51 27.21
N LYS A 396 0.53 15.59 27.48
CA LYS A 396 -0.02 16.57 28.43
C LYS A 396 0.63 16.48 29.81
N LYS A 397 0.69 15.27 30.39
CA LYS A 397 1.32 15.05 31.69
C LYS A 397 2.81 15.41 31.72
N ASP A 398 3.55 15.08 30.66
CA ASP A 398 4.98 15.41 30.57
C ASP A 398 5.19 16.94 30.43
N ILE A 399 4.26 17.64 29.76
CA ILE A 399 4.26 19.11 29.67
C ILE A 399 3.95 19.74 31.02
N ASP A 400 2.88 19.31 31.71
CA ASP A 400 2.52 19.84 33.02
C ASP A 400 3.70 19.68 34.00
N LYS A 401 4.33 18.50 34.02
CA LYS A 401 5.53 18.23 34.81
C LYS A 401 6.74 19.08 34.40
N ALA A 402 6.88 19.37 33.11
CA ALA A 402 7.95 20.25 32.63
C ALA A 402 7.70 21.72 33.03
N LEU A 403 6.45 22.17 33.05
CA LEU A 403 6.06 23.50 33.51
C LEU A 403 6.23 23.67 35.03
N GLU A 404 6.03 22.60 35.79
CA GLU A 404 6.30 22.55 37.24
C GLU A 404 7.82 22.49 37.58
N SER A 405 8.70 22.37 36.58
CA SER A 405 10.15 22.27 36.77
C SER A 405 10.81 23.62 37.06
N MET A 406 11.88 23.59 37.84
CA MET A 406 12.78 24.74 38.09
C MET A 406 13.55 25.21 36.84
N THR A 407 13.61 24.39 35.78
CA THR A 407 14.15 24.74 34.46
C THR A 407 13.12 24.44 33.37
N PRO A 408 11.98 25.16 33.35
CA PRO A 408 10.83 24.77 32.55
C PRO A 408 11.16 24.77 31.06
N LEU A 409 12.01 25.69 30.59
CA LEU A 409 12.46 25.75 29.21
C LEU A 409 13.27 24.51 28.78
N ILE A 410 14.25 24.09 29.60
CA ILE A 410 15.09 22.90 29.31
C ILE A 410 14.24 21.63 29.37
N CYS A 411 13.33 21.56 30.34
CA CYS A 411 12.42 20.43 30.47
C CYS A 411 11.43 20.35 29.31
N LEU A 412 10.87 21.48 28.88
CA LEU A 412 10.00 21.54 27.70
C LEU A 412 10.75 21.17 26.43
N GLN A 413 12.00 21.63 26.25
CA GLN A 413 12.84 21.21 25.14
C GLN A 413 12.99 19.69 25.11
N LYS A 414 13.29 19.05 26.25
CA LYS A 414 13.37 17.58 26.34
C LYS A 414 12.04 16.88 26.03
N VAL A 415 10.90 17.50 26.35
CA VAL A 415 9.58 16.98 26.00
C VAL A 415 9.36 17.07 24.49
N PHE A 416 9.62 18.22 23.87
CA PHE A 416 9.49 18.37 22.42
C PHE A 416 10.51 17.52 21.65
N ASP A 417 11.73 17.30 22.17
CA ASP A 417 12.70 16.39 21.56
C ASP A 417 12.24 14.92 21.61
N LYS A 418 11.42 14.57 22.61
CA LYS A 418 10.87 13.23 22.80
C LYS A 418 9.65 12.96 21.92
N TYR A 419 8.72 13.91 21.82
CA TYR A 419 7.45 13.75 21.11
C TYR A 419 7.44 14.34 19.69
N GLY A 420 8.38 15.24 19.39
CA GLY A 420 8.55 15.92 18.11
C GLY A 420 8.35 17.43 18.21
N TRP A 421 8.78 18.14 17.17
CA TRP A 421 8.55 19.57 17.00
C TRP A 421 7.33 19.84 16.13
N PHE A 422 7.11 19.02 15.10
CA PHE A 422 6.03 19.19 14.11
C PHE A 422 5.05 18.03 14.08
N ILE A 423 3.82 18.30 13.67
CA ILE A 423 2.81 17.30 13.33
C ILE A 423 2.36 17.55 11.90
N PRO A 424 2.45 16.55 11.01
CA PRO A 424 2.01 16.70 9.63
C PRO A 424 0.48 16.78 9.55
N LEU A 425 -0.03 17.73 8.76
CA LEU A 425 -1.47 17.94 8.54
C LEU A 425 -1.91 17.52 7.15
N ASN A 426 -1.25 18.06 6.13
CA ASN A 426 -1.50 17.73 4.73
C ASN A 426 -0.34 16.91 4.20
N ILE A 427 -0.57 15.60 4.07
CA ILE A 427 0.42 14.63 3.65
C ILE A 427 0.08 14.19 2.23
N LEU A 428 0.98 14.49 1.31
CA LEU A 428 0.93 14.00 -0.05
C LEU A 428 1.71 12.69 -0.14
N LEU A 429 1.03 11.65 -0.59
CA LEU A 429 1.63 10.36 -0.91
C LEU A 429 1.84 10.28 -2.42
N GLY A 430 3.07 9.98 -2.81
CA GLY A 430 3.45 10.05 -4.22
C GLY A 430 4.91 9.69 -4.48
N LYS A 431 5.42 10.10 -5.63
CA LYS A 431 6.86 10.08 -5.93
C LYS A 431 7.35 11.51 -6.18
N SER A 432 8.59 11.80 -5.81
CA SER A 432 9.18 13.12 -5.97
C SER A 432 10.65 13.03 -6.38
N LEU A 433 11.07 13.92 -7.27
CA LEU A 433 12.47 14.13 -7.64
C LEU A 433 12.86 15.59 -7.37
N LYS A 434 14.12 15.84 -7.00
CA LYS A 434 14.63 17.18 -6.70
C LYS A 434 15.94 17.51 -7.42
N ASN A 435 16.17 18.78 -7.72
CA ASN A 435 17.49 19.31 -8.06
C ASN A 435 17.62 20.77 -7.56
N ASN A 436 18.84 21.20 -7.26
CA ASN A 436 19.15 22.52 -6.75
C ASN A 436 20.04 23.24 -7.77
N ILE A 437 19.63 24.44 -8.18
CA ILE A 437 20.40 25.27 -9.13
C ILE A 437 20.72 26.61 -8.47
N ILE A 438 21.93 27.12 -8.69
CA ILE A 438 22.33 28.47 -8.27
C ILE A 438 21.73 29.47 -9.28
N GLY A 439 20.82 30.33 -8.86
CA GLY A 439 20.04 31.19 -9.76
C GLY A 439 20.06 32.67 -9.42
N ASN A 440 20.55 33.52 -10.33
CA ASN A 440 20.53 35.00 -10.25
C ASN A 440 19.16 35.62 -10.61
N SER A 441 18.03 35.05 -10.15
CA SER A 441 16.69 35.59 -10.48
C SER A 441 15.86 35.96 -9.25
N SER A 442 15.16 37.08 -9.36
CA SER A 442 14.24 37.61 -8.36
C SER A 442 12.99 36.72 -8.24
N ASN A 443 12.69 36.27 -7.01
CA ASN A 443 11.42 35.65 -6.55
C ASN A 443 10.63 34.85 -7.59
N ILE A 444 11.09 33.64 -7.92
CA ILE A 444 10.32 32.69 -8.74
C ILE A 444 9.91 31.51 -7.85
N SER A 445 8.84 31.66 -7.08
CA SER A 445 8.04 30.52 -6.63
C SER A 445 7.00 30.23 -7.71
N LYS A 446 7.11 29.11 -8.42
CA LYS A 446 6.22 28.79 -9.55
C LYS A 446 5.85 27.32 -9.54
N LYS A 447 4.54 27.03 -9.56
CA LYS A 447 3.97 25.69 -9.74
C LYS A 447 3.42 25.56 -11.16
N ILE A 448 3.79 24.48 -11.84
CA ILE A 448 3.41 24.19 -13.23
C ILE A 448 2.82 22.79 -13.27
N ASP A 449 1.52 22.70 -13.52
CA ASP A 449 0.82 21.42 -13.69
C ASP A 449 1.05 20.87 -15.10
N PHE A 450 1.21 19.55 -15.23
CA PHE A 450 1.46 18.89 -16.51
C PHE A 450 0.25 18.11 -17.02
N ALA A 451 -0.04 18.26 -18.31
CA ALA A 451 -1.01 17.44 -19.01
C ALA A 451 -0.35 16.15 -19.53
N LEU A 452 -1.16 15.11 -19.79
CA LEU A 452 -0.68 13.89 -20.43
C LEU A 452 -0.39 14.14 -21.93
N PRO A 453 0.72 13.59 -22.47
CA PRO A 453 1.74 12.81 -21.79
C PRO A 453 2.75 13.69 -21.01
N VAL A 454 3.06 13.26 -19.77
CA VAL A 454 3.73 14.10 -18.74
C VAL A 454 5.18 14.43 -19.12
N PHE A 455 5.89 13.49 -19.75
CA PHE A 455 7.30 13.68 -20.09
C PHE A 455 7.49 14.77 -21.15
N GLU A 456 6.66 14.79 -22.19
CA GLU A 456 6.69 15.78 -23.27
C GLU A 456 6.34 17.19 -22.75
N SER A 457 5.56 17.29 -21.68
CA SER A 457 5.25 18.56 -21.01
C SER A 457 6.37 19.02 -20.06
N LEU A 458 7.15 18.10 -19.50
CA LEU A 458 8.22 18.38 -18.52
C LEU A 458 9.58 18.68 -19.18
N ALA A 459 9.94 17.94 -20.24
CA ALA A 459 11.25 18.03 -20.90
C ALA A 459 11.65 19.45 -21.36
N PRO A 460 10.74 20.28 -21.92
CA PRO A 460 11.07 21.66 -22.28
C PRO A 460 11.51 22.49 -21.07
N HIS A 461 10.85 22.32 -19.92
CA HIS A 461 11.20 23.05 -18.70
C HIS A 461 12.54 22.60 -18.11
N LEU A 462 12.86 21.30 -18.14
CA LEU A 462 14.18 20.83 -17.72
C LEU A 462 15.29 21.42 -18.58
N THR A 463 15.06 21.52 -19.90
CA THR A 463 15.99 22.11 -20.86
C THR A 463 16.16 23.62 -20.64
N ASP A 464 15.06 24.36 -20.46
CA ASP A 464 15.06 25.82 -20.25
C ASP A 464 15.88 26.24 -19.02
N TYR A 465 15.90 25.41 -17.98
CA TYR A 465 16.65 25.65 -16.75
C TYR A 465 17.99 24.91 -16.66
N GLY A 466 18.39 24.17 -17.70
CA GLY A 466 19.67 23.44 -17.75
C GLY A 466 19.79 22.27 -16.77
N ILE A 467 18.68 21.59 -16.47
CA ILE A 467 18.61 20.49 -15.52
C ILE A 467 18.86 19.16 -16.24
N ASN A 468 20.06 18.60 -16.05
CA ASN A 468 20.48 17.37 -16.73
C ASN A 468 20.20 16.09 -15.94
N CYS A 469 19.87 16.22 -14.65
CA CYS A 469 19.52 15.10 -13.78
C CYS A 469 18.65 15.57 -12.62
N LEU A 470 17.90 14.64 -12.03
CA LEU A 470 17.11 14.87 -10.82
C LEU A 470 17.46 13.76 -9.82
N ILE A 471 17.28 14.04 -8.52
CA ILE A 471 17.70 13.15 -7.44
C ILE A 471 16.47 12.65 -6.68
N THR A 472 16.41 11.36 -6.39
CA THR A 472 15.38 10.77 -5.52
C THR A 472 15.67 11.11 -4.05
N HIS A 473 14.69 10.89 -3.16
CA HIS A 473 14.92 11.05 -1.70
C HIS A 473 16.04 10.15 -1.14
N LYS A 474 16.31 9.00 -1.78
CA LYS A 474 17.39 8.06 -1.39
C LYS A 474 18.75 8.46 -1.95
N GLY A 475 18.84 9.57 -2.68
CA GLY A 475 20.07 10.03 -3.32
C GLY A 475 20.38 9.36 -4.64
N GLU A 476 19.44 8.61 -5.23
CA GLU A 476 19.62 8.02 -6.56
C GLU A 476 19.46 9.10 -7.62
N ILE A 477 20.36 9.11 -8.60
CA ILE A 477 20.34 10.08 -9.69
C ILE A 477 19.52 9.49 -10.84
N ILE A 478 18.47 10.21 -11.23
CA ILE A 478 17.63 9.92 -12.40
C ILE A 478 18.04 10.90 -13.50
N GLU A 479 18.61 10.38 -14.57
CA GLU A 479 18.95 11.17 -15.75
C GLU A 479 17.70 11.42 -16.61
N GLU A 480 17.73 12.43 -17.48
CA GLU A 480 16.60 12.78 -18.36
C GLU A 480 16.07 11.59 -19.18
N ASN A 481 16.96 10.69 -19.62
CA ASN A 481 16.60 9.50 -20.39
C ASN A 481 15.84 8.44 -19.58
N ASP A 482 16.02 8.41 -18.26
CA ASP A 482 15.38 7.45 -17.34
C ASP A 482 14.04 7.99 -16.77
N LEU A 483 13.73 9.26 -17.04
CA LEU A 483 12.55 9.94 -16.54
C LEU A 483 11.22 9.35 -17.04
N PRO A 484 11.08 8.94 -18.32
CA PRO A 484 9.86 8.29 -18.81
C PRO A 484 9.55 6.98 -18.07
N GLU A 485 10.57 6.16 -17.81
CA GLU A 485 10.44 4.92 -17.05
C GLU A 485 10.05 5.20 -15.60
N TRP A 486 10.64 6.22 -14.98
CA TRP A 486 10.26 6.66 -13.64
C TRP A 486 8.79 7.13 -13.57
N ILE A 487 8.32 7.89 -14.56
CA ILE A 487 6.93 8.37 -14.66
C ILE A 487 5.97 7.18 -14.81
N GLN A 488 6.29 6.22 -15.69
CA GLN A 488 5.48 5.02 -15.90
C GLN A 488 5.42 4.15 -14.62
N ASN A 489 6.56 3.95 -13.97
CA ASN A 489 6.63 3.22 -12.69
C ASN A 489 5.97 3.98 -11.53
N ALA A 490 5.68 5.28 -11.66
CA ALA A 490 4.94 6.04 -10.66
C ALA A 490 3.44 5.72 -10.65
N GLU A 491 2.91 5.02 -11.66
CA GLU A 491 1.51 4.57 -11.75
C GLU A 491 1.25 3.24 -11.01
N ASP A 492 2.23 2.32 -10.99
CA ASP A 492 1.99 0.94 -10.55
C ASP A 492 2.52 0.57 -9.15
N ASP A 493 3.49 1.30 -8.57
CA ASP A 493 4.18 0.88 -7.34
C ASP A 493 3.85 1.72 -6.09
N LEU A 494 3.00 1.15 -5.21
CA LEU A 494 2.69 1.68 -3.88
C LEU A 494 3.72 1.30 -2.78
N GLU A 495 4.64 0.37 -3.04
CA GLU A 495 5.66 -0.04 -2.05
C GLU A 495 6.82 0.97 -1.91
N ASN A 496 6.96 1.89 -2.87
CA ASN A 496 8.01 2.92 -2.91
C ASN A 496 7.45 4.35 -2.77
N THR A 497 6.30 4.52 -2.13
CA THR A 497 5.69 5.84 -1.90
C THR A 497 6.54 6.72 -1.00
N HIS A 498 6.86 7.91 -1.51
CA HIS A 498 7.49 8.98 -0.76
C HIS A 498 6.42 9.82 -0.08
N ILE A 499 6.78 10.39 1.07
CA ILE A 499 5.94 11.30 1.82
C ILE A 499 6.44 12.73 1.52
N SER A 500 5.57 13.58 1.03
CA SER A 500 5.77 15.03 1.05
C SER A 500 4.74 15.63 1.99
N ILE A 501 5.15 16.61 2.78
CA ILE A 501 4.24 17.28 3.71
C ILE A 501 4.02 18.70 3.21
N GLU A 502 2.79 19.03 2.82
CA GLU A 502 2.40 20.37 2.37
C GLU A 502 2.14 21.33 3.53
N GLU A 503 1.81 20.79 4.71
CA GLU A 503 1.44 21.59 5.86
C GLU A 503 1.72 20.83 7.15
N CYS A 504 2.31 21.52 8.14
CA CYS A 504 2.58 21.02 9.47
C CYS A 504 2.07 22.01 10.52
N TYR A 505 1.59 21.51 11.66
CA TYR A 505 1.54 22.30 12.89
C TYR A 505 2.81 22.11 13.70
N ILE A 506 3.20 23.16 14.41
CA ILE A 506 4.13 23.01 15.52
C ILE A 506 3.34 22.42 16.69
N ILE A 507 3.90 21.41 17.38
CA ILE A 507 3.17 20.60 18.38
C ILE A 507 2.44 21.46 19.42
N TRP A 508 3.01 22.61 19.82
CA TRP A 508 2.39 23.53 20.78
C TRP A 508 1.10 24.19 20.32
N MET A 509 0.88 24.36 19.02
CA MET A 509 -0.37 24.94 18.47
C MET A 509 -1.60 24.04 18.73
N ILE A 510 -1.38 22.75 18.98
CA ILE A 510 -2.40 21.76 19.32
C ILE A 510 -2.62 21.69 20.84
N ILE A 511 -1.62 22.04 21.64
CA ILE A 511 -1.68 22.01 23.11
C ILE A 511 -2.31 23.30 23.68
N GLY A 512 -2.20 24.42 22.98
CA GLY A 512 -2.66 25.74 23.43
C GLY A 512 -1.47 26.70 23.58
N ASN A 513 -1.71 27.99 23.31
CA ASN A 513 -0.69 29.01 23.07
C ASN A 513 0.29 29.23 24.27
N PRO A 514 1.55 28.76 24.20
CA PRO A 514 2.60 29.02 25.18
C PRO A 514 2.99 30.50 25.28
N SER A 515 2.66 31.35 24.30
CA SER A 515 2.92 32.80 24.44
C SER A 515 2.04 33.47 25.51
N GLU A 516 0.98 32.78 25.98
CA GLU A 516 0.21 33.17 27.17
C GLU A 516 0.81 32.63 28.48
N LEU A 517 1.73 31.66 28.41
CA LEU A 517 2.50 31.21 29.57
C LEU A 517 3.59 32.25 29.86
N SER A 518 3.59 32.75 31.09
CA SER A 518 4.56 33.75 31.58
C SER A 518 6.02 33.40 31.24
N VAL A 519 6.36 32.10 31.19
CA VAL A 519 7.71 31.57 30.88
C VAL A 519 8.21 31.94 29.47
N PHE A 520 7.34 32.21 28.49
CA PHE A 520 7.73 32.49 27.09
C PHE A 520 7.60 33.97 26.67
N TYR A 521 7.19 34.86 27.58
CA TYR A 521 7.13 36.30 27.30
C TYR A 521 8.50 36.82 26.83
N PRO A 522 8.57 37.71 25.82
CA PRO A 522 9.84 38.31 25.36
C PRO A 522 10.66 38.92 26.50
N ASN A 523 10.00 39.51 27.50
CA ASN A 523 10.63 40.10 28.68
C ASN A 523 11.26 39.07 29.64
N ASN A 524 10.87 37.79 29.54
CA ASN A 524 11.43 36.68 30.31
C ASN A 524 12.46 35.86 29.53
N ARG A 525 12.71 36.19 28.25
CA ARG A 525 13.74 35.55 27.42
C ARG A 525 15.18 35.92 27.82
N GLU A 526 15.36 36.89 28.72
CA GLU A 526 16.68 37.46 29.05
C GLU A 526 17.04 37.52 30.56
N VAL A 527 16.17 37.12 31.49
CA VAL A 527 16.48 37.24 32.93
C VAL A 527 17.02 35.92 33.47
N GLN A 528 18.33 35.85 33.72
CA GLN A 528 18.94 34.70 34.38
C GLN A 528 18.65 34.74 35.88
N VAL A 529 17.88 33.76 36.34
CA VAL A 529 17.70 33.49 37.77
C VAL A 529 18.66 32.38 38.17
N GLY A 530 19.65 32.73 38.98
CA GLY A 530 20.56 31.77 39.62
C GLY A 530 20.00 31.33 40.97
N TYR A 531 19.90 30.02 41.20
CA TYR A 531 19.53 29.47 42.51
C TYR A 531 20.45 28.31 42.86
N PHE A 532 21.00 28.32 44.06
CA PHE A 532 21.76 27.20 44.58
C PHE A 532 21.69 27.11 46.11
N LYS A 533 21.85 25.88 46.61
CA LYS A 533 21.93 25.57 48.04
C LYS A 533 23.35 25.16 48.39
N SER A 534 23.85 25.63 49.52
CA SER A 534 25.15 25.23 50.06
C SER A 534 25.03 24.98 51.56
N ALA A 535 25.72 23.94 52.03
CA ALA A 535 25.91 23.71 53.46
C ALA A 535 27.10 24.52 53.97
N ILE A 536 26.98 25.12 55.15
CA ILE A 536 28.04 25.84 55.86
C ILE A 536 28.24 25.18 57.22
N THR A 537 29.48 24.81 57.53
CA THR A 537 29.84 24.28 58.85
C THR A 537 30.20 25.45 59.78
N LEU A 538 29.42 25.66 60.83
CA LEU A 538 29.66 26.75 61.78
C LEU A 538 30.94 26.51 62.61
N GLN A 539 31.74 27.56 62.77
CA GLN A 539 32.98 27.54 63.55
C GLN A 539 32.90 28.53 64.73
N ARG A 540 33.35 28.09 65.91
CA ARG A 540 33.18 28.76 67.23
C ARG A 540 33.65 30.23 67.28
N ASN A 541 34.54 30.64 66.38
CA ASN A 541 35.16 31.99 66.35
C ASN A 541 35.23 32.61 64.94
N ASN A 542 34.49 32.09 63.96
CA ASN A 542 34.47 32.69 62.63
C ASN A 542 33.06 33.21 62.31
N PRO A 543 32.83 34.53 62.33
CA PRO A 543 31.55 35.09 61.97
C PRO A 543 31.39 35.21 60.44
N SER A 544 32.48 35.10 59.65
CA SER A 544 32.50 35.37 58.21
C SER A 544 32.69 34.10 57.38
N TYR A 545 31.78 33.86 56.43
CA TYR A 545 31.76 32.68 55.56
C TYR A 545 31.73 33.09 54.09
N SER A 546 32.46 32.37 53.24
CA SER A 546 32.39 32.53 51.78
C SER A 546 31.64 31.36 51.17
N ILE A 547 30.61 31.63 50.37
CA ILE A 547 29.91 30.61 49.60
C ILE A 547 30.27 30.77 48.13
N LYS A 548 30.75 29.69 47.49
CA LYS A 548 30.97 29.65 46.03
C LYS A 548 29.64 29.64 45.29
N THR A 549 29.50 30.50 44.30
CA THR A 549 28.33 30.56 43.43
C THR A 549 28.42 29.54 42.30
N SER A 550 27.26 29.05 41.83
CA SER A 550 27.18 28.11 40.71
C SER A 550 27.50 28.73 39.34
N HIS A 551 27.61 30.05 39.28
CA HIS A 551 27.89 30.85 38.09
C HIS A 551 28.64 32.15 38.47
N GLN A 552 29.27 32.79 37.49
CA GLN A 552 29.98 34.06 37.72
C GLN A 552 29.01 35.20 38.00
N LEU A 553 29.29 35.99 39.04
CA LEU A 553 28.53 37.19 39.41
C LEU A 553 29.12 38.42 38.72
N SER A 554 28.26 39.39 38.39
CA SER A 554 28.66 40.71 37.92
C SER A 554 27.87 41.82 38.63
N GLN A 555 28.35 43.05 38.50
CA GLN A 555 27.66 44.23 39.03
C GLN A 555 26.26 44.37 38.43
N GLY A 556 25.29 44.81 39.24
CA GLY A 556 23.89 44.98 38.86
C GLY A 556 23.01 43.76 39.13
N TYR A 557 23.57 42.69 39.69
CA TYR A 557 22.78 41.54 40.13
C TYR A 557 22.00 41.87 41.42
N ASP A 558 20.76 41.40 41.50
CA ASP A 558 19.97 41.43 42.74
C ASP A 558 20.08 40.08 43.46
N ILE A 559 20.36 40.07 44.77
CA ILE A 559 20.56 38.85 45.56
C ILE A 559 19.56 38.78 46.72
N SER A 560 19.06 37.56 46.96
CA SER A 560 18.37 37.17 48.19
C SER A 560 19.03 35.93 48.79
N ILE A 561 19.18 35.92 50.12
CA ILE A 561 19.75 34.79 50.85
C ILE A 561 18.74 34.34 51.90
N LYS A 562 18.55 33.03 52.02
CA LYS A 562 17.65 32.45 53.00
C LYS A 562 18.35 31.32 53.75
N CYS A 563 18.37 31.44 55.07
CA CYS A 563 18.74 30.36 55.98
C CYS A 563 17.49 29.54 56.28
N PHE A 564 17.60 28.21 56.27
CA PHE A 564 16.49 27.33 56.66
C PHE A 564 16.47 27.03 58.17
N GLU A 565 17.41 27.61 58.92
CA GLU A 565 17.54 27.53 60.38
C GLU A 565 17.34 28.92 61.00
N PRO A 566 16.96 29.04 62.29
CA PRO A 566 16.67 30.31 62.97
C PRO A 566 17.96 31.10 63.29
N ILE A 567 18.75 31.38 62.27
CA ILE A 567 20.05 32.05 62.33
C ILE A 567 19.96 33.33 61.50
N ASN A 568 20.36 34.46 62.07
CA ASN A 568 20.48 35.70 61.33
C ASN A 568 21.75 35.68 60.47
N ILE A 569 21.56 35.83 59.16
CA ILE A 569 22.64 35.89 58.15
C ILE A 569 22.55 37.24 57.45
N GLU A 570 23.67 37.95 57.43
CA GLU A 570 23.82 39.22 56.70
C GLU A 570 24.80 39.05 55.54
N LEU A 571 24.44 39.53 54.36
CA LEU A 571 25.34 39.61 53.20
C LEU A 571 26.29 40.79 53.39
N THR A 572 27.59 40.53 53.35
CA THR A 572 28.65 41.52 53.67
C THR A 572 29.58 41.82 52.51
N GLY A 573 29.44 41.11 51.39
CA GLY A 573 30.08 41.44 50.12
C GLY A 573 30.00 40.31 49.09
N TRP A 574 30.61 40.51 47.92
CA TRP A 574 30.67 39.51 46.84
C TRP A 574 31.98 39.57 46.05
N SER A 575 32.30 38.52 45.29
CA SER A 575 33.35 38.47 44.27
C SER A 575 32.84 37.71 43.03
N LYS A 576 33.65 37.65 41.96
CA LYS A 576 33.26 37.01 40.69
C LYS A 576 32.65 35.60 40.85
N ASN A 577 33.07 34.83 41.85
CA ASN A 577 32.61 33.45 42.07
C ASN A 577 32.09 33.18 43.49
N CYS A 578 31.94 34.19 44.35
CA CYS A 578 31.58 33.99 45.76
C CYS A 578 30.67 35.09 46.32
N VAL A 579 29.86 34.73 47.31
CA VAL A 579 29.18 35.68 48.21
C VAL A 579 29.72 35.54 49.63
N TYR A 580 29.90 36.66 50.34
CA TYR A 580 30.47 36.72 51.68
C TYR A 580 29.40 37.06 52.71
N LEU A 581 29.23 36.18 53.69
CA LEU A 581 28.18 36.25 54.69
C LEU A 581 28.77 36.46 56.08
N THR A 582 28.08 37.23 56.90
CA THR A 582 28.33 37.29 58.34
C THR A 582 27.13 36.74 59.10
N ILE A 583 27.40 35.90 60.09
CA ILE A 583 26.36 35.32 60.93
C ILE A 583 26.32 36.08 62.25
N SER A 584 25.21 36.76 62.53
CA SER A 584 24.99 37.48 63.79
C SER A 584 24.30 36.57 64.80
N ASN A 585 24.95 36.41 65.94
CA ASN A 585 24.68 35.33 66.88
C ASN A 585 23.42 35.63 67.72
N SER A 586 22.34 34.86 67.51
CA SER A 586 21.27 34.76 68.50
C SER A 586 20.90 33.30 68.74
N SER A 587 21.38 32.77 69.87
CA SER A 587 20.83 31.61 70.59
C SER A 587 21.28 30.19 70.20
N ILE A 588 22.45 29.98 69.58
CA ILE A 588 22.99 28.62 69.40
C ILE A 588 23.97 28.29 70.54
N ASP A 589 23.63 27.29 71.35
CA ASP A 589 24.52 26.73 72.37
C ASP A 589 25.59 25.86 71.70
N PHE A 590 26.80 26.41 71.52
CA PHE A 590 27.93 25.77 70.85
C PHE A 590 28.49 24.51 71.55
N ASN A 591 27.85 24.03 72.61
CA ASN A 591 28.33 22.89 73.40
C ASN A 591 27.86 21.51 72.89
N LEU A 592 26.98 21.43 71.91
CA LEU A 592 26.51 20.15 71.37
C LEU A 592 26.46 20.20 69.83
N THR A 593 27.47 19.59 69.20
CA THR A 593 27.59 19.23 67.76
C THR A 593 27.95 20.34 66.74
N GLN A 594 28.90 20.03 65.85
CA GLN A 594 29.12 20.75 64.58
C GLN A 594 27.79 20.77 63.82
N SER A 595 27.16 21.94 63.76
CA SER A 595 25.90 22.11 63.03
C SER A 595 26.22 22.56 61.61
N ASN A 596 25.77 21.80 60.62
CA ASN A 596 25.81 22.19 59.21
C ASN A 596 24.52 22.94 58.89
N VAL A 597 24.64 24.22 58.55
CA VAL A 597 23.52 25.10 58.21
C VAL A 597 23.32 25.06 56.70
N GLU A 598 22.10 24.80 56.23
CA GLU A 598 21.78 24.91 54.81
C GLU A 598 21.35 26.35 54.47
N VAL A 599 22.05 26.94 53.50
CA VAL A 599 21.80 28.31 53.02
C VAL A 599 21.45 28.26 51.54
N ALA A 600 20.34 28.89 51.15
CA ALA A 600 19.96 29.12 49.77
C ALA A 600 20.32 30.53 49.33
N VAL A 601 20.93 30.64 48.15
CA VAL A 601 21.25 31.92 47.51
C VAL A 601 20.50 32.01 46.18
N CYS A 602 19.77 33.10 45.98
CA CYS A 602 19.06 33.43 44.76
C CYS A 602 19.61 34.72 44.17
N THR A 603 19.85 34.75 42.86
CA THR A 603 20.48 35.87 42.16
C THR A 603 19.74 36.21 40.85
N LEU A 604 19.58 37.50 40.54
CA LEU A 604 18.90 38.00 39.34
C LEU A 604 19.81 38.95 38.54
N SER A 605 19.98 38.74 37.23
CA SER A 605 20.94 39.49 36.41
C SER A 605 20.50 40.89 35.95
N ARG A 606 19.28 41.34 36.26
CA ARG A 606 18.75 42.65 35.85
C ARG A 606 17.70 43.10 36.86
N SER A 607 17.90 44.22 37.56
CA SER A 607 16.83 44.78 38.38
C SER A 607 16.79 46.31 38.43
N ASN A 608 15.57 46.80 38.24
CA ASN A 608 15.05 48.05 38.79
C ASN A 608 13.72 47.72 39.50
N CYS A 609 13.65 46.54 40.11
CA CYS A 609 12.47 46.05 40.81
C CYS A 609 12.72 46.10 42.31
N GLU A 610 12.73 47.30 42.88
CA GLU A 610 12.66 47.45 44.34
C GLU A 610 11.41 46.69 44.83
N ASN A 611 11.59 45.73 45.74
CA ASN A 611 10.53 44.93 46.38
C ASN A 611 9.82 43.86 45.54
N SER A 612 10.40 43.35 44.45
CA SER A 612 9.84 42.15 43.80
C SER A 612 10.00 40.90 44.68
N LYS A 613 8.88 40.26 45.02
CA LYS A 613 8.85 38.93 45.66
C LYS A 613 8.93 37.86 44.56
N ILE A 614 9.89 36.95 44.69
CA ILE A 614 10.06 35.80 43.81
C ILE A 614 9.70 34.55 44.61
N ASP A 615 8.78 33.74 44.09
CA ASP A 615 8.43 32.47 44.70
C ASP A 615 9.23 31.34 44.04
N ILE A 616 9.92 30.55 44.86
CA ILE A 616 10.65 29.37 44.43
C ILE A 616 10.20 28.21 45.32
N ASN A 617 9.51 27.21 44.74
CA ASN A 617 8.98 26.03 45.44
C ASN A 617 8.01 26.33 46.61
N GLY A 618 7.18 27.38 46.50
CA GLY A 618 6.24 27.81 47.55
C GLY A 618 6.91 28.61 48.67
N ILE A 619 8.18 29.01 48.46
CA ILE A 619 8.97 29.80 49.40
C ILE A 619 9.20 31.17 48.77
N GLY A 620 8.61 32.20 49.37
CA GLY A 620 8.85 33.58 48.97
C GLY A 620 10.26 34.08 49.35
N TYR A 621 10.95 34.65 48.37
CA TYR A 621 12.21 35.39 48.48
C TYR A 621 11.92 36.86 48.20
N SER A 622 12.35 37.74 49.10
CA SER A 622 12.24 39.18 48.90
C SER A 622 13.60 39.67 48.44
N MET A 623 13.70 40.07 47.18
CA MET A 623 14.94 40.62 46.62
C MET A 623 15.23 41.97 47.28
N GLY A 624 16.48 42.18 47.72
CA GLY A 624 16.81 43.38 48.48
C GLY A 624 18.29 43.74 48.58
N TYR A 625 19.21 42.97 47.98
CA TYR A 625 20.64 43.27 48.02
C TYR A 625 21.24 43.34 46.62
N ILE A 626 21.56 44.57 46.18
CA ILE A 626 22.12 44.83 44.84
C ILE A 626 23.65 44.74 44.88
N LEU A 627 24.23 43.93 44.01
CA LEU A 627 25.67 43.85 43.81
C LEU A 627 26.19 45.12 43.12
N ASN A 628 27.06 45.85 43.81
CA ASN A 628 27.68 47.07 43.34
C ASN A 628 29.16 47.12 43.72
N GLU A 629 29.88 48.13 43.25
CA GLU A 629 31.31 48.29 43.58
C GLU A 629 31.54 48.48 45.09
N ASN A 630 30.62 49.14 45.80
CA ASN A 630 30.75 49.41 47.23
C ASN A 630 30.69 48.15 48.10
N ASN A 631 30.09 47.07 47.61
CA ASN A 631 30.03 45.77 48.29
C ASN A 631 30.83 44.66 47.59
N TYR A 632 31.63 45.01 46.57
CA TYR A 632 32.61 44.09 45.98
C TYR A 632 33.81 43.92 46.93
N ARG A 633 34.19 42.67 47.20
CA ARG A 633 35.39 42.32 47.95
C ARG A 633 36.34 41.57 47.03
N GLU A 634 37.57 42.08 46.90
CA GLU A 634 38.64 41.32 46.26
C GLU A 634 38.73 39.93 46.90
N PRO A 635 38.81 38.85 46.10
CA PRO A 635 39.12 37.54 46.65
C PRO A 635 40.38 37.68 47.50
N GLN A 636 40.34 37.26 48.77
CA GLN A 636 41.59 37.03 49.48
C GLN A 636 42.30 35.90 48.72
N LEU A 637 43.17 36.28 47.77
CA LEU A 637 44.13 35.38 47.17
C LEU A 637 44.87 34.75 48.34
N GLU A 638 44.80 33.42 48.48
CA GLU A 638 45.93 32.70 49.07
C GLU A 638 47.16 33.28 48.39
N GLN A 639 48.05 33.93 49.14
CA GLN A 639 49.21 34.60 48.57
C GLN A 639 49.99 33.59 47.73
N THR A 640 49.78 33.66 46.42
CA THR A 640 50.48 32.84 45.45
C THR A 640 51.95 33.17 45.56
N ASN A 641 52.80 32.14 45.55
CA ASN A 641 54.24 32.38 45.51
C ASN A 641 54.67 33.13 44.23
N THR A 642 53.81 33.17 43.20
CA THR A 642 53.98 33.95 41.97
C THR A 642 54.14 35.44 42.22
N GLN A 643 53.22 36.10 42.95
CA GLN A 643 53.35 37.53 43.20
C GLN A 643 54.55 37.83 44.12
N LYS A 644 54.77 36.97 45.12
CA LYS A 644 55.95 37.05 46.00
C LYS A 644 57.27 36.92 45.21
N TYR A 645 57.29 36.07 44.19
CA TYR A 645 58.45 35.92 43.33
C TYR A 645 58.72 37.20 42.54
N LEU A 646 57.70 37.76 41.88
CA LEU A 646 57.81 39.02 41.12
C LEU A 646 58.22 40.19 42.02
N ASP A 647 57.64 40.31 43.22
CA ASP A 647 57.97 41.37 44.17
C ASP A 647 59.38 41.21 44.74
N LYS A 648 59.87 39.98 44.88
CA LYS A 648 61.24 39.71 45.35
C LYS A 648 62.29 39.96 44.27
N GLN A 649 62.05 39.51 43.03
CA GLN A 649 63.03 39.64 41.94
C GLN A 649 63.00 41.03 41.30
N TYR A 650 61.81 41.64 41.23
CA TYR A 650 61.58 42.95 40.63
C TYR A 650 60.82 43.86 41.59
N PRO A 651 61.44 44.29 42.70
CA PRO A 651 60.77 45.10 43.72
C PRO A 651 60.45 46.53 43.25
N ILE A 652 61.20 47.05 42.27
CA ILE A 652 61.03 48.41 41.76
C ILE A 652 60.16 48.36 40.50
N LYS A 653 59.01 49.03 40.55
CA LYS A 653 58.04 49.06 39.44
C LYS A 653 58.62 49.60 38.13
N GLY A 654 59.53 50.58 38.21
CA GLY A 654 60.23 51.12 37.04
C GLY A 654 61.08 50.07 36.29
N ASP A 655 61.69 49.14 37.02
CA ASP A 655 62.52 48.08 36.41
C ASP A 655 61.65 47.09 35.62
N ARG A 656 60.44 46.79 36.12
CA ARG A 656 59.44 45.95 35.41
C ARG A 656 59.09 46.53 34.04
N THR A 657 58.96 47.86 33.94
CA THR A 657 58.60 48.53 32.68
C THR A 657 59.73 48.55 31.65
N ASN A 658 60.99 48.32 32.05
CA ASN A 658 62.15 48.32 31.15
C ASN A 658 62.56 46.91 30.67
N LEU A 659 61.87 45.87 31.13
CA LEU A 659 62.17 44.48 30.77
C LEU A 659 61.50 44.10 29.44
N ASN A 660 62.34 43.65 28.51
CA ASN A 660 61.89 43.08 27.23
C ASN A 660 61.81 41.55 27.28
N GLU A 661 62.49 40.89 28.22
CA GLU A 661 62.50 39.44 28.37
C GLU A 661 62.35 39.06 29.85
N LEU A 662 61.42 38.14 30.13
CA LEU A 662 61.15 37.61 31.47
C LEU A 662 61.20 36.08 31.43
N LYS A 663 62.08 35.49 32.24
CA LYS A 663 62.23 34.04 32.40
C LYS A 663 61.98 33.65 33.84
N MET A 664 61.04 32.73 34.04
CA MET A 664 60.60 32.22 35.34
C MET A 664 60.35 30.70 35.30
N THR A 665 61.12 30.00 34.48
CA THR A 665 60.98 28.57 34.25
C THR A 665 61.36 27.76 35.48
N ASN A 666 60.56 26.75 35.83
CA ASN A 666 60.88 25.80 36.92
C ASN A 666 61.05 26.45 38.30
N GLU A 667 60.25 27.47 38.59
CA GLU A 667 60.29 28.25 39.85
C GLU A 667 59.23 27.78 40.86
N ASN A 668 58.53 26.69 40.55
CA ASN A 668 57.41 26.13 41.34
C ASN A 668 56.28 27.14 41.59
N LEU A 669 56.03 28.07 40.65
CA LEU A 669 55.02 29.13 40.80
C LEU A 669 53.60 28.56 40.68
N LYS A 670 52.70 28.96 41.57
CA LYS A 670 51.31 28.45 41.67
C LYS A 670 50.32 29.59 41.56
N GLY A 671 49.17 29.34 40.95
CA GLY A 671 48.04 30.28 40.94
C GLY A 671 48.07 31.27 39.76
N HIS A 672 47.68 32.52 40.00
CA HIS A 672 47.57 33.56 38.97
C HIS A 672 48.90 34.30 38.78
N LEU A 673 49.27 34.54 37.53
CA LEU A 673 50.41 35.38 37.14
C LEU A 673 49.90 36.69 36.49
N ASP A 674 50.12 37.81 37.17
CA ASP A 674 49.81 39.15 36.66
C ASP A 674 51.10 39.81 36.11
N LEU A 675 51.11 40.11 34.81
CA LEU A 675 52.21 40.78 34.12
C LEU A 675 51.86 42.19 33.64
N SER A 676 50.83 42.81 34.22
CA SER A 676 50.34 44.15 33.85
C SER A 676 51.41 45.26 33.99
N ASP A 677 52.37 45.09 34.90
CA ASP A 677 53.50 46.02 35.09
C ASP A 677 54.61 45.88 34.02
N PHE A 678 54.63 44.80 33.24
CA PHE A 678 55.69 44.46 32.27
C PHE A 678 55.32 44.92 30.85
N ILE A 679 54.88 46.17 30.70
CA ILE A 679 54.27 46.69 29.46
C ILE A 679 55.13 46.60 28.19
N ASN A 680 56.46 46.52 28.32
CA ASN A 680 57.41 46.44 27.20
C ASN A 680 57.91 45.02 26.91
N LEU A 681 57.32 44.00 27.54
CA LEU A 681 57.74 42.62 27.40
C LEU A 681 57.55 42.11 25.96
N GLU A 682 58.64 41.60 25.37
CA GLU A 682 58.70 41.00 24.05
C GLU A 682 58.81 39.46 24.13
N LYS A 683 59.43 38.92 25.19
CA LYS A 683 59.61 37.49 25.40
C LYS A 683 59.24 37.06 26.81
N LEU A 684 58.42 36.03 26.92
CA LEU A 684 58.02 35.44 28.19
C LEU A 684 58.28 33.94 28.19
N ASP A 685 59.04 33.45 29.17
CA ASP A 685 59.11 32.03 29.51
C ASP A 685 58.67 31.84 30.96
N CYS A 686 57.50 31.23 31.13
CA CYS A 686 56.94 30.85 32.43
C CYS A 686 56.65 29.34 32.49
N SER A 687 57.36 28.57 31.66
CA SER A 687 57.16 27.13 31.54
C SER A 687 57.54 26.34 32.79
N ASN A 688 57.08 25.10 32.90
CA ASN A 688 57.40 24.19 34.02
C ASN A 688 57.03 24.77 35.39
N ASN A 689 55.77 25.20 35.54
CA ASN A 689 55.23 25.71 36.80
C ASN A 689 53.85 25.09 37.06
N GLU A 690 53.14 25.60 38.05
CA GLU A 690 51.77 25.18 38.41
C GLU A 690 50.79 26.35 38.27
N LEU A 691 51.01 27.23 37.29
CA LEU A 691 50.14 28.38 37.02
C LEU A 691 48.77 27.90 36.54
N THR A 692 47.72 28.54 37.05
CA THR A 692 46.32 28.24 36.70
C THR A 692 45.70 29.28 35.78
N SER A 693 46.28 30.49 35.77
CA SER A 693 45.90 31.58 34.87
C SER A 693 47.05 32.57 34.72
N ILE A 694 47.06 33.28 33.61
CA ILE A 694 48.03 34.32 33.28
C ILE A 694 47.29 35.54 32.71
N ASP A 695 47.59 36.73 33.20
CA ASP A 695 47.15 38.00 32.62
C ASP A 695 48.33 38.67 31.90
N ILE A 696 48.22 38.69 30.57
CA ILE A 696 49.15 39.35 29.63
C ILE A 696 48.45 40.43 28.80
N SER A 697 47.29 40.90 29.27
CA SER A 697 46.44 41.84 28.52
C SER A 697 47.12 43.18 28.21
N LYS A 698 48.17 43.55 28.96
CA LYS A 698 48.96 44.77 28.76
C LYS A 698 50.26 44.56 27.98
N ASN A 699 50.67 43.32 27.71
CA ASN A 699 51.92 42.98 27.05
C ASN A 699 51.74 42.95 25.52
N VAL A 700 51.32 44.08 24.95
CA VAL A 700 50.99 44.21 23.51
C VAL A 700 52.20 44.04 22.59
N LYS A 701 53.42 44.16 23.12
CA LYS A 701 54.68 43.98 22.40
C LYS A 701 55.18 42.54 22.38
N LEU A 702 54.45 41.60 22.96
CA LEU A 702 54.89 40.20 23.08
C LEU A 702 55.05 39.56 21.69
N ILE A 703 56.23 39.00 21.45
CA ILE A 703 56.64 38.30 20.23
C ILE A 703 56.68 36.80 20.47
N GLU A 704 57.12 36.37 21.66
CA GLU A 704 57.31 34.97 22.00
C GLU A 704 56.80 34.68 23.41
N ILE A 705 56.02 33.60 23.54
CA ILE A 705 55.54 33.10 24.82
C ILE A 705 55.72 31.59 24.92
N ASP A 706 56.38 31.16 25.99
CA ASP A 706 56.36 29.79 26.48
C ASP A 706 55.66 29.74 27.84
N CYS A 707 54.50 29.08 27.85
CA CYS A 707 53.72 28.79 29.05
C CYS A 707 53.47 27.28 29.20
N SER A 708 54.29 26.46 28.55
CA SER A 708 54.16 25.00 28.57
C SER A 708 54.32 24.41 29.97
N GLN A 709 53.78 23.21 30.18
CA GLN A 709 53.85 22.48 31.45
C GLN A 709 53.35 23.33 32.64
N ASN A 710 52.09 23.76 32.54
CA ASN A 710 51.34 24.46 33.58
C ASN A 710 49.94 23.85 33.73
N ASN A 711 49.06 24.48 34.52
CA ASN A 711 47.68 24.06 34.73
C ASN A 711 46.66 25.07 34.14
N LEU A 712 47.02 25.77 33.06
CA LEU A 712 46.16 26.77 32.42
C LEU A 712 44.92 26.12 31.79
N ILE A 713 43.73 26.71 31.99
CA ILE A 713 42.46 26.25 31.41
C ILE A 713 42.07 27.06 30.17
N SER A 714 42.46 28.34 30.13
CA SER A 714 42.23 29.26 29.02
C SER A 714 43.45 30.15 28.85
N LEU A 715 43.73 30.55 27.61
CA LEU A 715 44.78 31.51 27.28
C LEU A 715 44.22 32.60 26.35
N ASP A 716 44.29 33.85 26.79
CA ASP A 716 43.85 35.01 26.02
C ASP A 716 45.05 35.78 25.46
N LEU A 717 45.26 35.67 24.15
CA LEU A 717 46.30 36.36 23.39
C LEU A 717 45.72 37.46 22.50
N SER A 718 44.45 37.84 22.69
CA SER A 718 43.75 38.75 21.78
C SER A 718 44.43 40.12 21.60
N ASN A 719 45.15 40.60 22.62
CA ASN A 719 45.87 41.88 22.61
C ASN A 719 47.34 41.77 22.13
N CYS A 720 47.86 40.57 21.89
CA CYS A 720 49.26 40.34 21.57
C CYS A 720 49.48 40.25 20.04
N SER A 721 49.36 41.39 19.35
CA SER A 721 49.35 41.48 17.89
C SER A 721 50.64 41.06 17.18
N ASN A 722 51.78 41.09 17.87
CA ASN A 722 53.12 40.87 17.30
C ASN A 722 53.65 39.44 17.54
N LEU A 723 52.79 38.52 17.98
CA LEU A 723 53.19 37.16 18.33
C LEU A 723 53.66 36.37 17.10
N LYS A 724 54.87 35.82 17.21
CA LYS A 724 55.52 34.94 16.23
C LYS A 724 55.58 33.49 16.67
N SER A 725 55.68 33.26 17.98
CA SER A 725 55.82 31.92 18.56
C SER A 725 55.00 31.77 19.84
N VAL A 726 54.17 30.74 19.90
CA VAL A 726 53.35 30.39 21.05
C VAL A 726 53.54 28.92 21.39
N THR A 727 54.08 28.67 22.58
CA THR A 727 54.26 27.33 23.13
C THR A 727 53.42 27.19 24.40
N ALA A 728 52.38 26.35 24.33
CA ALA A 728 51.41 26.15 25.41
C ALA A 728 51.05 24.67 25.61
N ASN A 729 51.94 23.75 25.22
CA ASN A 729 51.72 22.31 25.39
C ASN A 729 51.70 21.89 26.87
N LEU A 730 51.11 20.72 27.14
CA LEU A 730 51.03 20.13 28.48
C LEU A 730 50.28 21.02 29.51
N ASN A 731 49.21 21.71 29.05
CA ASN A 731 48.27 22.46 29.88
C ASN A 731 46.87 21.81 29.86
N ARG A 732 45.84 22.47 30.41
CA ARG A 732 44.45 22.01 30.36
C ARG A 732 43.59 22.93 29.48
N LEU A 733 44.19 23.51 28.44
CA LEU A 733 43.53 24.50 27.60
C LEU A 733 42.36 23.87 26.86
N ASN A 734 41.17 24.46 26.99
CA ASN A 734 40.02 24.15 26.16
C ASN A 734 39.58 25.34 25.29
N GLU A 735 40.14 26.53 25.55
CA GLU A 735 39.89 27.77 24.82
C GLU A 735 41.20 28.54 24.59
N LEU A 736 41.38 29.05 23.37
CA LEU A 736 42.49 29.91 22.98
C LEU A 736 41.95 31.09 22.17
N LYS A 737 42.14 32.31 22.68
CA LYS A 737 41.79 33.52 21.94
C LYS A 737 43.04 34.07 21.27
N LEU A 738 43.07 34.03 19.94
CA LEU A 738 44.15 34.57 19.12
C LEU A 738 43.81 35.99 18.64
N PRO A 739 44.80 36.88 18.43
CA PRO A 739 44.60 38.27 18.01
C PRO A 739 43.62 38.42 16.86
N VAL A 740 42.66 39.35 16.97
CA VAL A 740 41.69 39.66 15.91
C VAL A 740 42.30 40.72 14.98
N ILE A 741 43.20 40.28 14.12
CA ILE A 741 43.78 41.12 13.07
C ILE A 741 43.47 40.43 11.74
N GLU A 742 43.04 41.19 10.74
CA GLU A 742 42.47 40.68 9.48
C GLU A 742 43.40 39.77 8.67
N ASN A 743 44.68 39.72 9.01
CA ASN A 743 45.58 38.59 8.79
C ASN A 743 46.57 38.60 9.95
N ASN A 744 46.63 37.55 10.76
CA ASN A 744 47.65 37.45 11.81
C ASN A 744 48.99 37.12 11.13
N ASP A 745 49.57 38.14 10.49
CA ASP A 745 50.65 37.99 9.52
C ASP A 745 51.98 37.53 10.15
N GLU A 746 52.11 37.52 11.47
CA GLU A 746 53.39 37.22 12.12
C GLU A 746 53.47 35.84 12.79
N LEU A 747 52.36 35.17 13.12
CA LEU A 747 52.43 33.90 13.86
C LEU A 747 52.99 32.76 12.99
N GLU A 748 54.20 32.32 13.31
CA GLU A 748 54.92 31.28 12.57
C GLU A 748 54.88 29.91 13.25
N TYR A 749 54.77 29.87 14.58
CA TYR A 749 54.83 28.64 15.36
C TYR A 749 53.75 28.58 16.45
N LEU A 750 52.98 27.50 16.46
CA LEU A 750 51.93 27.25 17.45
C LEU A 750 51.99 25.80 17.94
N ASN A 751 52.30 25.64 19.23
CA ASN A 751 52.35 24.34 19.89
C ASN A 751 51.31 24.25 21.02
N LEU A 752 50.31 23.39 20.81
CA LEU A 752 49.17 23.14 21.69
C LEU A 752 49.05 21.66 22.09
N LEU A 753 50.10 20.86 21.94
CA LEU A 753 50.08 19.43 22.26
C LEU A 753 49.59 19.16 23.69
N ASP A 754 48.87 18.06 23.89
CA ASP A 754 48.53 17.54 25.22
C ASP A 754 47.70 18.51 26.11
N ASN A 755 46.70 19.14 25.49
CA ASN A 755 45.72 20.04 26.11
C ASN A 755 44.33 19.37 26.22
N SER A 756 43.23 20.13 26.22
CA SER A 756 41.85 19.63 26.36
C SER A 756 40.89 20.27 25.34
N PHE A 757 41.37 20.59 24.14
CA PHE A 757 40.55 21.18 23.08
C PHE A 757 39.53 20.18 22.53
N SER A 758 38.32 20.64 22.22
CA SER A 758 37.30 19.83 21.51
C SER A 758 36.56 20.68 20.47
N GLN A 759 37.19 20.89 19.31
CA GLN A 759 36.69 21.80 18.28
C GLN A 759 37.19 21.44 16.87
N LYS A 760 36.62 22.09 15.84
CA LYS A 760 37.09 22.00 14.44
C LYS A 760 38.35 22.83 14.21
N LEU A 761 39.05 22.60 13.09
CA LEU A 761 40.28 23.31 12.71
C LEU A 761 40.08 24.70 12.11
N SER A 762 38.84 25.19 11.98
CA SER A 762 38.53 26.48 11.36
C SER A 762 39.17 27.67 12.06
N CYS A 763 39.49 27.57 13.35
CA CYS A 763 40.18 28.62 14.10
C CYS A 763 41.61 28.91 13.58
N PHE A 764 42.22 27.98 12.84
CA PHE A 764 43.59 28.11 12.33
C PHE A 764 43.66 28.58 10.87
N SER A 765 42.55 28.62 10.13
CA SER A 765 42.55 28.91 8.67
C SER A 765 43.11 30.30 8.33
N ARG A 766 43.00 31.24 9.26
CA ARG A 766 43.51 32.62 9.15
C ARG A 766 45.01 32.80 9.43
N LEU A 767 45.70 31.74 9.87
CA LEU A 767 47.12 31.82 10.27
C LEU A 767 48.05 31.52 9.09
N ILE A 768 47.88 32.21 7.96
CA ILE A 768 48.51 31.87 6.66
C ILE A 768 50.04 31.80 6.67
N ASN A 769 50.70 32.45 7.65
CA ASN A 769 52.15 32.46 7.82
C ASN A 769 52.70 31.36 8.74
N LEU A 770 51.82 30.50 9.28
CA LEU A 770 52.19 29.42 10.18
C LEU A 770 53.08 28.39 9.45
N LYS A 771 54.25 28.12 10.03
CA LYS A 771 55.23 27.11 9.60
C LYS A 771 55.13 25.84 10.42
N GLY A 772 54.72 25.94 11.70
CA GLY A 772 54.56 24.79 12.60
C GLY A 772 53.23 24.82 13.35
N LEU A 773 52.45 23.74 13.24
CA LEU A 773 51.19 23.54 13.98
C LEU A 773 51.21 22.19 14.69
N HIS A 774 51.23 22.20 16.02
CA HIS A 774 51.21 20.98 16.82
C HIS A 774 49.96 20.94 17.71
N ILE A 775 49.02 20.05 17.39
CA ILE A 775 47.70 19.99 18.03
C ILE A 775 47.29 18.58 18.48
N GLY A 776 48.12 17.58 18.19
CA GLY A 776 47.93 16.20 18.63
C GLY A 776 48.15 15.96 20.11
N ASN A 777 48.22 14.68 20.46
CA ASN A 777 48.52 14.19 21.80
C ASN A 777 49.77 13.31 21.76
N THR A 778 50.61 13.47 22.78
CA THR A 778 51.87 12.74 22.91
C THR A 778 52.05 12.09 24.28
N ASP A 779 51.25 12.43 25.29
CA ASP A 779 51.34 11.89 26.65
C ASP A 779 50.18 10.93 26.96
N GLU A 780 50.49 9.64 27.00
CA GLU A 780 49.53 8.56 27.29
C GLU A 780 48.89 8.70 28.68
N SER A 781 49.68 9.10 29.69
CA SER A 781 49.18 9.26 31.07
C SER A 781 48.12 10.36 31.20
N ARG A 782 48.19 11.37 30.33
CA ARG A 782 47.20 12.46 30.27
C ARG A 782 45.94 12.03 29.54
N ILE A 783 46.08 11.25 28.48
CA ILE A 783 44.94 10.65 27.76
C ILE A 783 44.12 9.79 28.71
N GLU A 784 44.77 8.93 29.51
CA GLU A 784 44.11 8.10 30.54
C GLU A 784 43.36 8.93 31.60
N ARG A 785 43.84 10.13 31.91
CA ARG A 785 43.21 11.07 32.85
C ARG A 785 42.13 11.94 32.21
N GLY A 786 41.82 11.74 30.92
CA GLY A 786 40.82 12.52 30.18
C GLY A 786 41.29 13.92 29.76
N ILE A 787 42.61 14.18 29.77
CA ILE A 787 43.21 15.47 29.40
C ILE A 787 43.92 15.29 28.06
N TYR A 788 43.17 15.45 26.97
CA TYR A 788 43.71 15.34 25.61
C TYR A 788 42.91 16.16 24.59
N ASN A 789 43.57 16.54 23.50
CA ASN A 789 42.99 17.25 22.38
C ASN A 789 42.15 16.33 21.49
N ARG A 790 40.94 16.79 21.20
CA ARG A 790 39.94 16.16 20.32
C ARG A 790 39.57 17.10 19.18
N PHE A 791 40.55 17.49 18.38
CA PHE A 791 40.25 18.12 17.09
C PHE A 791 39.59 17.09 16.16
N TYR A 792 38.54 17.47 15.44
CA TYR A 792 37.73 16.54 14.62
C TYR A 792 37.37 17.11 13.25
N SER A 793 36.78 16.24 12.41
CA SER A 793 36.42 16.48 11.01
C SER A 793 37.61 16.33 10.05
N SER A 794 37.85 17.32 9.19
CA SER A 794 38.78 17.24 8.06
C SER A 794 39.94 18.22 8.20
N LEU A 795 41.08 17.91 7.55
CA LEU A 795 42.22 18.82 7.37
C LEU A 795 41.95 19.97 6.38
N LYS A 796 40.79 19.98 5.70
CA LYS A 796 40.38 21.03 4.75
C LYS A 796 40.60 22.48 5.22
N PRO A 797 40.31 22.87 6.49
CA PRO A 797 40.54 24.24 6.94
C PRO A 797 42.01 24.70 6.88
N LEU A 798 42.97 23.78 6.75
CA LEU A 798 44.40 24.09 6.67
C LEU A 798 44.88 24.37 5.24
N THR A 799 44.02 24.32 4.22
CA THR A 799 44.42 24.53 2.81
C THR A 799 45.09 25.88 2.56
N CYS A 800 44.68 26.93 3.28
CA CYS A 800 45.24 28.28 3.13
C CYS A 800 46.64 28.43 3.77
N LEU A 801 47.12 27.44 4.53
CA LEU A 801 48.39 27.50 5.26
C LEU A 801 49.58 27.13 4.37
N ILE A 802 49.77 27.85 3.26
CA ILE A 802 50.75 27.51 2.23
C ILE A 802 52.21 27.48 2.72
N LYS A 803 52.52 28.08 3.89
CA LYS A 803 53.86 28.05 4.51
C LYS A 803 54.04 26.92 5.54
N LEU A 804 53.02 26.11 5.80
CA LEU A 804 53.05 25.06 6.83
C LEU A 804 54.05 23.96 6.48
N GLU A 805 55.09 23.81 7.28
CA GLU A 805 56.14 22.80 7.08
C GLU A 805 55.99 21.61 8.03
N ASN A 806 55.54 21.87 9.27
CA ASN A 806 55.43 20.87 10.33
C ASN A 806 54.00 20.83 10.87
N LEU A 807 53.38 19.65 10.82
CA LEU A 807 52.03 19.43 11.34
C LEU A 807 52.00 18.17 12.20
N SER A 808 51.45 18.27 13.42
CA SER A 808 51.25 17.12 14.31
C SER A 808 49.80 17.03 14.77
N ILE A 809 49.15 15.92 14.43
CA ILE A 809 47.74 15.61 14.72
C ILE A 809 47.57 14.23 15.39
N ASN A 810 48.65 13.72 16.01
CA ASN A 810 48.66 12.43 16.69
C ASN A 810 47.46 12.26 17.62
N ASP A 811 46.84 11.09 17.60
CA ASP A 811 45.80 10.66 18.53
C ASP A 811 44.56 11.58 18.59
N THR A 812 44.28 12.32 17.51
CA THR A 812 43.09 13.20 17.37
C THR A 812 41.89 12.50 16.70
N ASP A 813 40.75 13.19 16.62
CA ASP A 813 39.51 12.74 15.96
C ASP A 813 39.40 13.22 14.49
N ILE A 814 40.50 13.71 13.89
CA ILE A 814 40.57 14.12 12.48
C ILE A 814 40.66 12.87 11.61
N ASP A 815 39.83 12.76 10.58
CA ASP A 815 39.63 11.47 9.90
C ASP A 815 39.70 11.53 8.35
N SER A 816 39.88 12.72 7.79
CA SER A 816 39.84 12.98 6.34
C SER A 816 40.56 14.27 5.94
N GLY A 817 40.68 14.54 4.63
CA GLY A 817 41.19 15.80 4.07
C GLY A 817 42.69 15.85 3.80
N LEU A 818 43.36 14.71 3.69
CA LEU A 818 44.80 14.63 3.42
C LEU A 818 45.18 15.30 2.07
N GLU A 819 44.28 15.26 1.09
CA GLU A 819 44.37 15.93 -0.21
C GLU A 819 44.43 17.46 -0.12
N HIS A 820 43.92 18.03 0.98
CA HIS A 820 43.84 19.46 1.23
C HIS A 820 45.07 20.04 1.92
N LEU A 821 45.99 19.20 2.40
CA LEU A 821 47.24 19.68 2.98
C LEU A 821 48.08 20.41 1.93
N PRO A 822 48.76 21.51 2.27
CA PRO A 822 49.63 22.23 1.36
C PRO A 822 50.88 21.40 1.01
N GLU A 823 51.48 21.64 -0.16
CA GLU A 823 52.69 20.91 -0.60
C GLU A 823 53.94 21.25 0.21
N SER A 824 53.90 22.33 0.99
CA SER A 824 54.96 22.77 1.89
C SER A 824 55.19 21.86 3.10
N VAL A 825 54.22 21.00 3.43
CA VAL A 825 54.32 20.10 4.59
C VAL A 825 55.44 19.08 4.36
N LYS A 826 56.50 19.18 5.16
CA LYS A 826 57.67 18.28 5.14
C LYS A 826 57.57 17.21 6.22
N ILE A 827 57.05 17.58 7.39
CA ILE A 827 56.87 16.70 8.54
C ILE A 827 55.39 16.69 8.91
N PHE A 828 54.79 15.51 8.85
CA PHE A 828 53.40 15.27 9.19
C PHE A 828 53.29 14.09 10.15
N GLN A 829 52.95 14.35 11.41
CA GLN A 829 52.78 13.31 12.43
C GLN A 829 51.28 13.01 12.61
N CYS A 830 50.89 11.75 12.42
CA CYS A 830 49.49 11.31 12.46
C CYS A 830 49.29 9.92 13.11
N SER A 831 50.08 9.56 14.13
CA SER A 831 49.95 8.28 14.83
C SER A 831 48.62 8.14 15.59
N ALA A 832 48.21 6.91 15.86
CA ALA A 832 47.05 6.57 16.71
C ALA A 832 47.43 5.53 17.79
N ASP A 833 48.70 5.55 18.22
CA ASP A 833 49.28 4.49 19.04
C ASP A 833 48.88 4.62 20.53
N LYS A 834 48.62 5.85 21.00
CA LYS A 834 48.35 6.13 22.42
C LYS A 834 46.86 6.18 22.72
N ARG A 835 46.03 6.41 21.71
CA ARG A 835 44.57 6.44 21.82
C ARG A 835 43.92 5.57 20.76
N SER A 836 43.48 4.39 21.20
CA SER A 836 42.92 3.35 20.33
C SER A 836 41.64 3.76 19.58
N ASP A 837 40.85 4.71 20.11
CA ASP A 837 39.63 5.23 19.46
C ASP A 837 39.89 6.45 18.56
N ALA A 838 41.14 6.85 18.36
CA ALA A 838 41.49 8.00 17.55
C ALA A 838 41.21 7.77 16.06
N LYS A 839 40.40 8.66 15.46
CA LYS A 839 40.00 8.56 14.04
C LYS A 839 41.13 8.87 13.06
N VAL A 840 42.22 9.48 13.53
CA VAL A 840 43.42 9.76 12.73
C VAL A 840 44.06 8.50 12.15
N ILE A 841 43.75 7.32 12.69
CA ILE A 841 44.15 6.02 12.13
C ILE A 841 43.80 5.89 10.64
N LYS A 842 42.67 6.45 10.19
CA LYS A 842 42.28 6.43 8.76
C LYS A 842 43.27 7.17 7.85
N ILE A 843 43.84 8.27 8.36
CA ILE A 843 44.85 9.05 7.64
C ILE A 843 46.19 8.31 7.68
N TYR A 844 46.56 7.79 8.85
CA TYR A 844 47.76 6.97 9.01
C TYR A 844 47.76 5.77 8.05
N GLU A 845 46.64 5.07 7.92
CA GLU A 845 46.51 3.91 7.03
C GLU A 845 46.67 4.26 5.54
N GLN A 846 46.28 5.47 5.13
CA GLN A 846 46.50 5.95 3.77
C GLN A 846 47.98 6.27 3.50
N LEU A 847 48.74 6.64 4.55
CA LEU A 847 50.12 7.07 4.44
C LEU A 847 51.15 5.98 4.73
N LYS A 848 50.80 4.92 5.47
CA LYS A 848 51.76 3.88 5.91
C LYS A 848 52.56 3.23 4.78
N THR A 849 52.02 3.19 3.57
CA THR A 849 52.69 2.64 2.38
C THR A 849 53.58 3.65 1.65
N TYR A 850 53.57 4.92 2.07
CA TYR A 850 54.31 6.04 1.50
C TYR A 850 55.47 6.49 2.39
N ASN A 851 55.87 5.66 3.35
CA ASN A 851 56.98 5.94 4.25
C ASN A 851 58.29 5.85 3.46
N MET A 852 59.18 6.83 3.64
CA MET A 852 60.48 6.83 2.94
C MET A 852 61.48 5.85 3.58
N SER A 853 61.34 5.60 4.89
CA SER A 853 62.06 4.57 5.64
C SER A 853 61.33 4.27 6.96
N PHE A 854 61.72 3.20 7.66
CA PHE A 854 61.18 2.88 8.99
C PHE A 854 61.42 4.04 9.99
N ASN A 855 62.62 4.63 9.98
CA ASN A 855 62.98 5.74 10.87
C ASN A 855 62.22 7.04 10.51
N ASP A 856 61.95 7.26 9.21
CA ASP A 856 61.15 8.40 8.75
C ASP A 856 59.70 8.31 9.19
N THR A 857 59.16 7.11 9.38
CA THR A 857 57.79 6.91 9.88
C THR A 857 57.64 7.48 11.28
N PHE A 858 58.58 7.17 12.17
CA PHE A 858 58.61 7.70 13.54
C PHE A 858 58.79 9.23 13.55
N GLN A 859 59.51 9.75 12.56
CA GLN A 859 59.73 11.19 12.40
C GLN A 859 58.59 11.90 11.65
N GLY A 860 57.50 11.20 11.27
CA GLY A 860 56.38 11.78 10.53
C GLY A 860 56.73 12.20 9.10
N ARG A 861 57.75 11.60 8.49
CA ARG A 861 58.19 11.92 7.13
C ARG A 861 57.59 10.94 6.12
N TYR A 862 56.53 11.40 5.48
CA TYR A 862 55.79 10.67 4.45
C TYR A 862 56.03 11.29 3.07
N ASN A 863 56.03 10.48 2.01
CA ASN A 863 56.07 10.98 0.64
C ASN A 863 54.67 11.45 0.17
N LEU A 864 54.23 12.59 0.72
CA LEU A 864 52.92 13.18 0.43
C LEU A 864 52.74 13.50 -1.06
N LYS A 865 53.82 13.85 -1.77
CA LYS A 865 53.78 14.09 -3.22
C LYS A 865 53.40 12.83 -4.00
N ALA A 866 54.03 11.70 -3.67
CA ALA A 866 53.69 10.42 -4.28
C ALA A 866 52.28 9.97 -3.92
N TRP A 867 51.86 10.18 -2.67
CA TRP A 867 50.50 9.88 -2.23
C TRP A 867 49.46 10.67 -3.02
N LYS A 868 49.60 12.00 -3.10
CA LYS A 868 48.67 12.87 -3.86
C LYS A 868 48.58 12.48 -5.32
N LYS A 869 49.71 12.14 -5.95
CA LYS A 869 49.73 11.68 -7.35
C LYS A 869 48.93 10.39 -7.52
N ASN A 870 49.12 9.41 -6.64
CA ASN A 870 48.34 8.16 -6.70
C ASN A 870 46.86 8.39 -6.39
N TRP A 871 46.55 9.19 -5.37
CA TRP A 871 45.18 9.56 -5.03
C TRP A 871 44.45 10.18 -6.22
N LYS A 872 45.11 11.09 -6.95
CA LYS A 872 44.54 11.70 -8.16
C LYS A 872 44.28 10.65 -9.26
N LEU A 873 45.22 9.73 -9.50
CA LEU A 873 45.04 8.63 -10.45
C LEU A 873 43.91 7.68 -10.06
N ILE A 874 43.77 7.37 -8.77
CA ILE A 874 42.66 6.54 -8.25
C ILE A 874 41.33 7.26 -8.50
N LYS A 875 41.23 8.57 -8.23
CA LYS A 875 40.02 9.36 -8.47
C LYS A 875 39.68 9.47 -9.96
N GLU A 876 40.68 9.64 -10.82
CA GLU A 876 40.52 9.61 -12.28
C GLU A 876 40.04 8.22 -12.75
N ASN A 877 40.60 7.13 -12.23
CA ASN A 877 40.16 5.78 -12.55
C ASN A 877 38.72 5.49 -12.07
N GLU A 878 38.35 5.90 -10.86
CA GLU A 878 36.97 5.81 -10.36
C GLU A 878 36.01 6.57 -11.29
N THR A 879 36.41 7.75 -11.77
CA THR A 879 35.64 8.56 -12.72
C THR A 879 35.47 7.83 -14.06
N LEU A 880 36.56 7.26 -14.60
CA LEU A 880 36.52 6.48 -15.84
C LEU A 880 35.66 5.22 -15.71
N GLN A 881 35.74 4.50 -14.58
CA GLN A 881 34.89 3.35 -14.30
C GLN A 881 33.41 3.71 -14.27
N ASN A 882 33.06 4.87 -13.69
CA ASN A 882 31.68 5.36 -13.71
C ASN A 882 31.22 5.74 -15.13
N GLN A 883 32.10 6.34 -15.94
CA GLN A 883 31.81 6.62 -17.35
C GLN A 883 31.60 5.33 -18.16
N ILE A 884 32.42 4.30 -17.95
CA ILE A 884 32.27 2.98 -18.59
C ILE A 884 30.90 2.38 -18.25
N LYS A 885 30.52 2.36 -16.97
CA LYS A 885 29.19 1.86 -16.54
C LYS A 885 28.04 2.61 -17.21
N ARG A 886 28.17 3.92 -17.39
CA ARG A 886 27.15 4.74 -18.09
C ARG A 886 27.05 4.37 -19.57
N ILE A 887 28.18 4.15 -20.25
CA ILE A 887 28.21 3.70 -21.65
C ILE A 887 27.61 2.30 -21.80
N GLU A 888 27.91 1.39 -20.87
CA GLU A 888 27.33 0.03 -20.85
C GLU A 888 25.80 0.09 -20.69
N LYS A 889 25.29 0.93 -19.78
CA LYS A 889 23.85 1.15 -19.60
C LYS A 889 23.20 1.68 -20.89
N LEU A 890 23.73 2.77 -21.45
CA LEU A 890 23.21 3.36 -22.70
C LEU A 890 23.20 2.38 -23.87
N THR A 891 24.19 1.49 -23.93
CA THR A 891 24.26 0.43 -24.96
C THR A 891 23.18 -0.64 -24.75
N LEU A 892 22.86 -0.97 -23.50
CA LEU A 892 21.81 -1.93 -23.15
C LEU A 892 20.42 -1.35 -23.46
N ASP A 893 20.19 -0.09 -23.11
CA ASP A 893 18.94 0.62 -23.33
C ASP A 893 18.64 0.76 -24.83
N ALA A 894 19.66 1.08 -25.64
CA ALA A 894 19.54 1.14 -27.10
C ALA A 894 19.15 -0.23 -27.71
N LYS A 895 19.66 -1.33 -27.16
CA LYS A 895 19.24 -2.69 -27.58
C LYS A 895 17.82 -3.01 -27.14
N PHE A 896 17.42 -2.58 -25.94
CA PHE A 896 16.07 -2.80 -25.42
C PHE A 896 15.01 -2.06 -26.23
N ILE A 897 15.27 -0.79 -26.60
CA ILE A 897 14.39 -0.01 -27.49
C ILE A 897 14.19 -0.74 -28.82
N LYS A 898 15.28 -1.20 -29.45
CA LYS A 898 15.19 -1.92 -30.71
C LYS A 898 14.36 -3.21 -30.60
N LEU A 899 14.53 -3.97 -29.52
CA LEU A 899 13.73 -5.18 -29.26
C LEU A 899 12.26 -4.85 -28.96
N LYS A 900 11.98 -3.74 -28.29
CA LYS A 900 10.62 -3.27 -28.01
C LYS A 900 9.89 -2.90 -29.30
N ASP A 901 10.56 -2.21 -30.21
CA ASP A 901 9.99 -1.88 -31.53
C ASP A 901 9.71 -3.15 -32.35
N GLU A 902 10.64 -4.10 -32.38
CA GLU A 902 10.44 -5.41 -33.03
C GLU A 902 9.25 -6.19 -32.42
N ASN A 903 9.07 -6.12 -31.09
CA ASN A 903 7.96 -6.77 -30.41
C ASN A 903 6.61 -6.09 -30.71
N ASN A 904 6.58 -4.77 -30.80
CA ASN A 904 5.37 -4.01 -31.18
C ASN A 904 4.92 -4.37 -32.61
N ASP A 905 5.87 -4.44 -33.55
CA ASP A 905 5.62 -4.86 -34.94
C ASP A 905 5.06 -6.29 -35.02
N LEU A 906 5.54 -7.20 -34.16
CA LEU A 906 5.02 -8.56 -34.05
C LEU A 906 3.61 -8.58 -33.49
N HIS A 907 3.33 -7.77 -32.46
CA HIS A 907 2.00 -7.71 -31.86
C HIS A 907 0.96 -7.13 -32.83
N GLU A 908 1.32 -6.12 -33.64
CA GLU A 908 0.45 -5.59 -34.68
C GLU A 908 0.13 -6.64 -35.76
N LYS A 909 1.11 -7.49 -36.13
CA LYS A 909 0.90 -8.63 -37.04
C LYS A 909 -0.03 -9.68 -36.42
N GLU A 910 0.13 -9.98 -35.13
CA GLU A 910 -0.72 -10.90 -34.39
C GLU A 910 -2.18 -10.42 -34.34
N GLU A 911 -2.42 -9.15 -34.04
CA GLU A 911 -3.78 -8.57 -34.07
C GLU A 911 -4.43 -8.68 -35.46
N LYS A 912 -3.67 -8.40 -36.52
CA LYS A 912 -4.15 -8.53 -37.91
C LYS A 912 -4.54 -9.98 -38.22
N LEU A 913 -3.75 -10.95 -37.75
CA LEU A 913 -4.06 -12.37 -37.90
C LEU A 913 -5.29 -12.78 -37.09
N MET A 914 -5.44 -12.32 -35.85
CA MET A 914 -6.61 -12.58 -35.00
C MET A 914 -7.90 -12.04 -35.63
N LYS A 915 -7.88 -10.81 -36.16
CA LYS A 915 -9.01 -10.23 -36.90
C LYS A 915 -9.37 -11.09 -38.13
N LYS A 916 -8.38 -11.55 -38.89
CA LYS A 916 -8.59 -12.41 -40.06
C LYS A 916 -9.14 -13.79 -39.66
N ASN A 917 -8.66 -14.37 -38.56
CA ASN A 917 -9.13 -15.65 -38.05
C ASN A 917 -10.60 -15.57 -37.59
N ASN A 918 -10.97 -14.50 -36.89
CA ASN A 918 -12.36 -14.26 -36.50
C ASN A 918 -13.29 -14.12 -37.71
N GLN A 919 -12.86 -13.41 -38.75
CA GLN A 919 -13.62 -13.32 -40.02
C GLN A 919 -13.77 -14.68 -40.70
N LEU A 920 -12.73 -15.52 -40.68
CA LEU A 920 -12.79 -16.89 -41.19
C LEU A 920 -13.76 -17.75 -40.38
N GLY A 921 -13.75 -17.66 -39.05
CA GLY A 921 -14.72 -18.35 -38.18
C GLY A 921 -16.18 -17.94 -38.46
N GLN A 922 -16.44 -16.65 -38.69
CA GLN A 922 -17.76 -16.16 -39.09
C GLN A 922 -18.19 -16.69 -40.48
N LYS A 923 -17.25 -16.79 -41.43
CA LYS A 923 -17.53 -17.39 -42.75
C LYS A 923 -17.81 -18.89 -42.63
N LEU A 924 -17.08 -19.60 -41.77
CA LEU A 924 -17.27 -21.03 -41.55
C LEU A 924 -18.64 -21.32 -40.94
N THR A 925 -19.03 -20.61 -39.88
CA THR A 925 -20.36 -20.77 -39.25
C THR A 925 -21.51 -20.47 -40.23
N LYS A 926 -21.34 -19.47 -41.12
CA LYS A 926 -22.31 -19.20 -42.19
C LYS A 926 -22.42 -20.37 -43.17
N LEU A 927 -21.29 -20.91 -43.64
CA LEU A 927 -21.24 -22.06 -44.53
C LEU A 927 -21.82 -23.32 -43.88
N GLU A 928 -21.56 -23.54 -42.58
CA GLU A 928 -22.14 -24.65 -41.82
C GLU A 928 -23.66 -24.55 -41.75
N ARG A 929 -24.19 -23.34 -41.53
CA ARG A 929 -25.64 -23.09 -41.52
C ARG A 929 -26.26 -23.31 -42.90
N GLU A 930 -25.63 -22.82 -43.96
CA GLU A 930 -26.07 -23.06 -45.35
C GLU A 930 -26.05 -24.55 -45.68
N THR A 931 -25.01 -25.27 -45.28
CA THR A 931 -24.90 -26.72 -45.47
C THR A 931 -25.98 -27.47 -44.70
N SER A 932 -26.30 -27.07 -43.47
CA SER A 932 -27.38 -27.65 -42.68
C SER A 932 -28.75 -27.44 -43.33
N ASN A 933 -29.02 -26.23 -43.82
CA ASN A 933 -30.25 -25.91 -44.54
C ASN A 933 -30.39 -26.75 -45.83
N LEU A 934 -29.31 -26.88 -46.61
CA LEU A 934 -29.30 -27.71 -47.81
C LEU A 934 -29.55 -29.19 -47.47
N LYS A 935 -28.92 -29.71 -46.41
CA LYS A 935 -29.17 -31.08 -45.93
C LYS A 935 -30.64 -31.28 -45.54
N GLN A 936 -31.27 -30.29 -44.91
CA GLN A 936 -32.70 -30.33 -44.59
C GLN A 936 -33.56 -30.35 -45.86
N MET A 937 -33.31 -29.46 -46.83
CA MET A 937 -34.03 -29.44 -48.10
C MET A 937 -33.92 -30.78 -48.84
N VAL A 938 -32.73 -31.39 -48.85
CA VAL A 938 -32.53 -32.72 -49.46
C VAL A 938 -33.35 -33.79 -48.75
N ARG A 939 -33.44 -33.78 -47.41
CA ARG A 939 -34.30 -34.71 -46.66
C ARG A 939 -35.78 -34.55 -47.02
N GLU A 940 -36.25 -33.31 -47.12
CA GLU A 940 -37.63 -32.99 -47.49
C GLU A 940 -37.95 -33.42 -48.93
N LEU A 941 -37.04 -33.16 -49.87
CA LEU A 941 -37.19 -33.62 -51.26
C LEU A 941 -37.21 -35.15 -51.36
N ASN A 942 -36.33 -35.84 -50.65
CA ASN A 942 -36.30 -37.29 -50.61
C ASN A 942 -37.58 -37.88 -49.99
N ALA A 943 -38.14 -37.24 -48.96
CA ALA A 943 -39.41 -37.65 -48.37
C ALA A 943 -40.58 -37.49 -49.36
N ARG A 944 -40.63 -36.37 -50.10
CA ARG A 944 -41.63 -36.14 -51.16
C ARG A 944 -41.49 -37.14 -52.30
N LEU A 945 -40.25 -37.44 -52.71
CA LEU A 945 -39.98 -38.42 -53.76
C LEU A 945 -40.43 -39.82 -53.33
N LYS A 946 -40.15 -40.23 -52.09
CA LYS A 946 -40.63 -41.49 -51.53
C LYS A 946 -42.16 -41.55 -51.52
N GLN A 947 -42.82 -40.48 -51.08
CA GLN A 947 -44.29 -40.39 -51.09
C GLN A 947 -44.85 -40.53 -52.51
N GLN A 948 -44.24 -39.89 -53.52
CA GLN A 948 -44.64 -40.06 -54.92
C GLN A 948 -44.44 -41.50 -55.41
N TYR A 949 -43.33 -42.13 -55.04
CA TYR A 949 -43.05 -43.52 -55.41
C TYR A 949 -44.07 -44.49 -54.79
N ASP A 950 -44.44 -44.29 -53.53
CA ASP A 950 -45.46 -45.08 -52.84
C ASP A 950 -46.84 -44.91 -53.51
N VAL A 951 -47.21 -43.67 -53.86
CA VAL A 951 -48.45 -43.38 -54.61
C VAL A 951 -48.44 -44.03 -56.00
N HIS A 952 -47.33 -43.95 -56.73
CA HIS A 952 -47.19 -44.61 -58.03
C HIS A 952 -47.36 -46.13 -57.90
N THR A 953 -46.73 -46.74 -56.91
CA THR A 953 -46.81 -48.19 -56.66
C THR A 953 -48.25 -48.63 -56.32
N GLN A 954 -48.96 -47.87 -55.48
CA GLN A 954 -50.37 -48.12 -55.19
C GLN A 954 -51.24 -47.98 -56.43
N THR A 955 -50.98 -46.97 -57.26
CA THR A 955 -51.73 -46.74 -58.51
C THR A 955 -51.51 -47.89 -59.50
N GLU A 956 -50.28 -48.38 -59.66
CA GLU A 956 -50.00 -49.56 -60.48
C GLU A 956 -50.73 -50.82 -59.99
N GLN A 957 -50.80 -51.04 -58.68
CA GLN A 957 -51.55 -52.17 -58.10
C GLN A 957 -53.05 -52.05 -58.42
N GLN A 958 -53.63 -50.86 -58.27
CA GLN A 958 -55.03 -50.62 -58.62
C GLN A 958 -55.32 -50.81 -60.11
N ILE A 959 -54.39 -50.41 -60.99
CA ILE A 959 -54.50 -50.65 -62.43
C ILE A 959 -54.50 -52.16 -62.71
N LYS A 960 -53.54 -52.93 -62.15
CA LYS A 960 -53.49 -54.39 -62.32
C LYS A 960 -54.76 -55.10 -61.83
N GLU A 961 -55.35 -54.65 -60.72
CA GLU A 961 -56.62 -55.19 -60.24
C GLU A 961 -57.78 -54.86 -61.19
N LYS A 962 -57.83 -53.62 -61.72
CA LYS A 962 -58.84 -53.23 -62.72
C LYS A 962 -58.68 -54.00 -64.02
N GLU A 963 -57.46 -54.23 -64.50
CA GLU A 963 -57.19 -55.07 -65.68
C GLU A 963 -57.67 -56.51 -65.47
N LYS A 964 -57.43 -57.08 -64.28
CA LYS A 964 -57.93 -58.43 -63.94
C LYS A 964 -59.46 -58.50 -63.94
N LYS A 965 -60.13 -57.49 -63.37
CA LYS A 965 -61.60 -57.37 -63.39
C LYS A 965 -62.14 -57.18 -64.81
N LEU A 966 -61.46 -56.39 -65.63
CA LEU A 966 -61.83 -56.21 -67.03
C LEU A 966 -61.70 -57.53 -67.82
N GLY A 967 -60.62 -58.29 -67.56
CA GLY A 967 -60.43 -59.62 -68.16
C GLY A 967 -61.56 -60.60 -67.83
N SER A 968 -62.05 -60.63 -66.58
CA SER A 968 -63.19 -61.49 -66.23
C SER A 968 -64.49 -61.05 -66.92
N LEU A 969 -64.74 -59.74 -67.01
CA LEU A 969 -65.90 -59.18 -67.69
C LEU A 969 -65.89 -59.48 -69.20
N ILE A 970 -64.72 -59.42 -69.84
CA ILE A 970 -64.56 -59.79 -71.25
C ILE A 970 -64.84 -61.29 -71.45
N ALA A 971 -64.33 -62.15 -70.56
CA ALA A 971 -64.61 -63.58 -70.62
C ALA A 971 -66.10 -63.89 -70.47
N GLU A 972 -66.78 -63.23 -69.53
CA GLU A 972 -68.23 -63.37 -69.32
C GLU A 972 -69.03 -62.93 -70.56
N LYS A 973 -68.66 -61.79 -71.16
CA LYS A 973 -69.29 -61.30 -72.41
C LYS A 973 -69.01 -62.18 -73.62
N LEU A 974 -67.86 -62.87 -73.67
CA LEU A 974 -67.56 -63.85 -74.72
C LEU A 974 -68.45 -65.09 -74.61
N VAL A 975 -68.68 -65.59 -73.38
CA VAL A 975 -69.60 -66.71 -73.14
C VAL A 975 -71.03 -66.34 -73.54
N GLU A 976 -71.51 -65.15 -73.15
CA GLU A 976 -72.84 -64.65 -73.52
C GLU A 976 -72.98 -64.50 -75.05
N LYS A 977 -71.92 -64.04 -75.73
CA LYS A 977 -71.88 -63.98 -77.20
C LYS A 977 -71.97 -65.37 -77.84
N GLU A 978 -71.25 -66.37 -77.33
CA GLU A 978 -71.30 -67.74 -77.85
C GLU A 978 -72.68 -68.39 -77.68
N GLU A 979 -73.39 -68.09 -76.59
CA GLU A 979 -74.76 -68.53 -76.38
C GLU A 979 -75.73 -67.89 -77.37
N LEU A 980 -75.64 -66.56 -77.56
CA LEU A 980 -76.44 -65.84 -78.55
C LEU A 980 -76.16 -66.34 -79.99
N GLU A 981 -74.92 -66.66 -80.33
CA GLU A 981 -74.58 -67.22 -81.65
C GLU A 981 -75.22 -68.61 -81.87
N LYS A 982 -75.31 -69.45 -80.82
CA LYS A 982 -76.04 -70.73 -80.89
C LYS A 982 -77.54 -70.51 -81.07
N GLU A 983 -78.13 -69.54 -80.39
CA GLU A 983 -79.55 -69.21 -80.49
C GLU A 983 -79.92 -68.65 -81.88
N ILE A 984 -79.09 -67.75 -82.42
CA ILE A 984 -79.22 -67.25 -83.80
C ILE A 984 -79.17 -68.39 -84.82
N LYS A 985 -78.31 -69.40 -84.59
CA LYS A 985 -78.22 -70.55 -85.49
C LYS A 985 -79.49 -71.40 -85.46
N ALA A 986 -80.05 -71.66 -84.27
CA ALA A 986 -81.32 -72.36 -84.14
C ALA A 986 -82.46 -71.62 -84.86
N LEU A 987 -82.57 -70.30 -84.67
CA LEU A 987 -83.58 -69.48 -85.36
C LEU A 987 -83.43 -69.49 -86.89
N LYS A 988 -82.20 -69.56 -87.41
CA LYS A 988 -81.96 -69.68 -88.86
C LYS A 988 -82.42 -71.02 -89.41
N ASP A 989 -82.20 -72.11 -88.66
CA ASP A 989 -82.63 -73.45 -89.06
C ASP A 989 -84.17 -73.53 -89.06
N ASP A 990 -84.86 -72.91 -88.08
CA ASP A 990 -86.32 -72.79 -88.04
C ASP A 990 -86.87 -71.94 -89.22
N LEU A 991 -86.20 -70.85 -89.57
CA LEU A 991 -86.61 -70.00 -90.69
C LEU A 991 -86.53 -70.76 -92.03
N ALA A 992 -85.47 -71.55 -92.23
CA ALA A 992 -85.31 -72.37 -93.43
C ALA A 992 -86.37 -73.49 -93.53
N ALA A 993 -86.84 -74.02 -92.41
CA ALA A 993 -87.97 -74.95 -92.39
C ALA A 993 -89.27 -74.27 -92.83
N ASN A 994 -89.56 -73.08 -92.30
CA ASN A 994 -90.76 -72.30 -92.66
C ASN A 994 -90.78 -71.87 -94.13
N GLU A 995 -89.65 -71.47 -94.71
CA GLU A 995 -89.56 -71.15 -96.15
C GLU A 995 -89.95 -72.34 -97.03
N LYS A 996 -89.61 -73.56 -96.60
CA LYS A 996 -89.94 -74.79 -97.33
C LYS A 996 -91.44 -75.06 -97.34
N ASP A 997 -92.12 -74.82 -96.20
CA ASP A 997 -93.57 -74.96 -96.06
C ASP A 997 -94.34 -73.93 -96.90
N ILE A 998 -93.81 -72.70 -97.03
CA ILE A 998 -94.38 -71.65 -97.87
C ILE A 998 -94.34 -72.05 -99.36
N ILE A 999 -93.20 -72.54 -99.84
CA ILE A 999 -93.04 -72.97 -101.25
C ILE A 999 -94.03 -74.10 -101.59
N GLU A 1000 -94.27 -75.04 -100.67
CA GLU A 1000 -95.23 -76.13 -100.88
C GLU A 1000 -96.69 -75.61 -100.94
N SER A 1001 -97.01 -74.60 -100.14
CA SER A 1001 -98.32 -73.94 -100.14
C SER A 1001 -98.59 -73.16 -101.43
N GLU A 1002 -97.59 -72.45 -101.97
CA GLU A 1002 -97.72 -71.70 -103.24
C GLU A 1002 -98.01 -72.61 -104.43
N LYS A 1003 -97.36 -73.79 -104.47
CA LYS A 1003 -97.57 -74.78 -105.53
C LYS A 1003 -99.00 -75.31 -105.57
N LEU A 1004 -99.63 -75.47 -104.40
CA LEU A 1004 -101.03 -75.89 -104.27
C LEU A 1004 -102.02 -74.81 -104.73
N LEU A 1005 -101.68 -73.54 -104.56
CA LEU A 1005 -102.48 -72.39 -105.00
C LEU A 1005 -102.53 -72.30 -106.54
N GLU A 1006 -101.41 -72.59 -107.20
CA GLU A 1006 -101.29 -72.50 -108.67
C GLU A 1006 -102.14 -73.56 -109.39
N GLU A 1007 -102.30 -74.76 -108.82
CA GLU A 1007 -103.22 -75.78 -109.35
C GLU A 1007 -104.68 -75.34 -109.28
N LYS A 1008 -105.11 -74.74 -108.16
CA LYS A 1008 -106.49 -74.24 -108.02
C LYS A 1008 -106.85 -73.13 -109.01
N ASN A 1009 -105.90 -72.26 -109.34
CA ASN A 1009 -106.13 -71.18 -110.31
C ASN A 1009 -106.37 -71.72 -111.75
N LYS A 1010 -105.82 -72.87 -112.11
CA LYS A 1010 -106.09 -73.50 -113.42
C LYS A 1010 -107.53 -74.01 -113.54
N GLU A 1011 -108.12 -74.54 -112.46
CA GLU A 1011 -109.52 -74.99 -112.46
C GLU A 1011 -110.52 -73.84 -112.62
N LEU A 1012 -110.23 -72.66 -112.03
CA LEU A 1012 -111.13 -71.51 -112.08
C LEU A 1012 -111.30 -70.98 -113.52
N ASN A 1013 -110.21 -70.94 -114.28
CA ASN A 1013 -110.15 -70.37 -115.63
C ASN A 1013 -110.96 -71.18 -116.67
N ILE A 1014 -111.20 -72.46 -116.40
CA ILE A 1014 -112.05 -73.31 -117.26
C ILE A 1014 -113.53 -72.94 -117.08
N LYS A 1015 -113.97 -72.63 -115.86
CA LYS A 1015 -115.38 -72.32 -115.55
C LYS A 1015 -115.85 -70.96 -116.07
N GLU A 1016 -114.96 -69.98 -116.19
CA GLU A 1016 -115.29 -68.65 -116.74
C GLU A 1016 -115.58 -68.66 -118.25
N ASN A 1017 -114.97 -69.59 -119.00
CA ASN A 1017 -115.18 -69.67 -120.45
C ASN A 1017 -116.55 -70.25 -120.84
N GLU A 1018 -117.14 -71.12 -120.02
CA GLU A 1018 -118.48 -71.68 -120.26
C GLU A 1018 -119.59 -70.64 -120.07
N THR A 1019 -119.38 -69.66 -119.19
CA THR A 1019 -120.37 -68.62 -118.87
C THR A 1019 -120.53 -67.60 -120.01
N ALA A 1020 -119.45 -67.26 -120.71
CA ALA A 1020 -119.45 -66.30 -121.82
C ALA A 1020 -120.26 -66.76 -123.06
N VAL A 1021 -120.44 -68.07 -123.26
CA VAL A 1021 -121.20 -68.62 -124.40
C VAL A 1021 -122.72 -68.50 -124.18
N LEU A 1022 -123.18 -68.54 -122.93
CA LEU A 1022 -124.60 -68.50 -122.59
C LEU A 1022 -125.20 -67.08 -122.73
N GLU A 1023 -124.41 -66.03 -122.48
CA GLU A 1023 -124.88 -64.64 -122.58
C GLU A 1023 -125.21 -64.22 -124.03
N LYS A 1024 -124.45 -64.67 -125.02
CA LYS A 1024 -124.70 -64.33 -126.44
C LYS A 1024 -126.02 -64.90 -127.00
N LYS A 1025 -126.54 -66.00 -126.44
CA LYS A 1025 -127.84 -66.57 -126.86
C LYS A 1025 -129.02 -65.76 -126.32
N ARG A 1026 -128.88 -65.16 -125.14
CA ARG A 1026 -129.93 -64.35 -124.48
C ARG A 1026 -130.25 -63.08 -125.27
N ASP A 1027 -129.23 -62.39 -125.79
CA ASP A 1027 -129.41 -61.07 -126.40
C ASP A 1027 -130.08 -61.14 -127.78
N LYS A 1028 -129.97 -62.28 -128.48
CA LYS A 1028 -130.66 -62.52 -129.77
C LYS A 1028 -132.18 -62.72 -129.62
N ILE A 1029 -132.64 -63.23 -128.47
CA ILE A 1029 -134.07 -63.43 -128.18
C ILE A 1029 -134.76 -62.10 -127.81
N LYS A 1030 -134.04 -61.18 -127.16
CA LYS A 1030 -134.56 -59.86 -126.79
C LYS A 1030 -134.92 -58.99 -127.99
N SER A 1031 -134.14 -59.04 -129.07
CA SER A 1031 -134.36 -58.23 -130.28
C SER A 1031 -135.69 -58.56 -130.99
N SER A 1032 -136.04 -59.85 -131.07
CA SER A 1032 -137.27 -60.29 -131.74
C SER A 1032 -138.56 -59.96 -130.97
N LEU A 1033 -138.47 -59.67 -129.67
CA LEU A 1033 -139.64 -59.30 -128.84
C LEU A 1033 -140.08 -57.85 -129.06
N SER A 1034 -139.15 -56.91 -129.27
CA SER A 1034 -139.47 -55.49 -129.46
C SER A 1034 -140.24 -55.19 -130.75
N GLU A 1035 -140.06 -55.97 -131.81
CA GLU A 1035 -140.79 -55.78 -133.09
C GLU A 1035 -142.27 -56.18 -133.02
N ILE A 1036 -142.64 -57.05 -132.08
CA ILE A 1036 -144.02 -57.56 -131.94
C ILE A 1036 -144.89 -56.59 -131.12
N GLU A 1037 -144.31 -55.91 -130.12
CA GLU A 1037 -145.03 -54.95 -129.29
C GLU A 1037 -145.38 -53.65 -130.05
N ALA A 1038 -144.51 -53.17 -130.94
CA ALA A 1038 -144.76 -51.93 -131.70
C ALA A 1038 -145.95 -52.02 -132.69
N LYS A 1039 -146.24 -53.20 -133.26
CA LYS A 1039 -147.38 -53.39 -134.18
C LYS A 1039 -148.73 -53.56 -133.46
N LYS A 1040 -148.72 -53.79 -132.15
CA LYS A 1040 -149.93 -54.03 -131.35
C LYS A 1040 -150.61 -52.73 -130.93
N ASP A 1041 -149.84 -51.67 -130.69
CA ASP A 1041 -150.37 -50.43 -130.12
C ASP A 1041 -150.98 -49.48 -131.17
N GLU A 1042 -150.53 -49.51 -132.44
CA GLU A 1042 -151.20 -48.75 -133.52
C GLU A 1042 -152.60 -49.28 -133.86
N LEU A 1043 -152.90 -50.56 -133.59
CA LEU A 1043 -154.25 -51.13 -133.78
C LEU A 1043 -155.24 -50.65 -132.69
N GLY A 1044 -154.74 -50.15 -131.55
CA GLY A 1044 -155.55 -49.70 -130.41
C GLY A 1044 -156.26 -48.37 -130.63
N ASP A 1045 -155.65 -47.44 -131.37
CA ASP A 1045 -156.18 -46.08 -131.55
C ASP A 1045 -157.30 -45.98 -132.60
N LEU A 1046 -157.42 -46.97 -133.48
CA LEU A 1046 -158.54 -47.08 -134.43
C LEU A 1046 -159.88 -47.45 -133.76
N LYS A 1047 -159.89 -47.89 -132.49
CA LYS A 1047 -161.09 -48.49 -131.88
C LYS A 1047 -161.91 -47.57 -130.95
N LYS A 1048 -161.43 -46.38 -130.57
CA LYS A 1048 -162.15 -45.48 -129.64
C LYS A 1048 -162.92 -44.32 -130.28
N LYS A 1049 -162.95 -44.19 -131.61
CA LYS A 1049 -163.63 -43.08 -132.31
C LYS A 1049 -164.87 -43.42 -133.14
N LEU A 1050 -165.40 -44.64 -133.10
CA LEU A 1050 -166.70 -44.94 -133.70
C LEU A 1050 -167.61 -45.72 -132.75
N LYS A 1051 -168.25 -44.94 -131.87
CA LYS A 1051 -169.55 -45.22 -131.26
C LYS A 1051 -170.46 -44.02 -131.54
N TYR A 1052 -171.02 -43.98 -132.75
CA TYR A 1052 -172.42 -43.62 -132.97
C TYR A 1052 -173.08 -44.93 -133.47
N GLU A 1053 -174.07 -45.37 -132.70
CA GLU A 1053 -175.13 -46.36 -132.99
C GLU A 1053 -174.81 -47.83 -133.35
N GLY A 1054 -175.63 -48.71 -132.77
CA GLY A 1054 -176.08 -49.92 -133.46
C GLY A 1054 -175.92 -51.26 -132.73
N PHE A 1055 -177.02 -51.75 -132.16
CA PHE A 1055 -177.30 -53.12 -131.72
C PHE A 1055 -176.94 -54.21 -132.76
N PHE A 1056 -176.65 -55.46 -132.33
CA PHE A 1056 -177.42 -56.69 -132.60
C PHE A 1056 -176.72 -57.99 -132.12
N SER A 1057 -177.47 -59.08 -132.19
CA SER A 1057 -177.45 -60.41 -131.52
C SER A 1057 -176.43 -61.50 -131.95
N LYS A 1058 -176.38 -62.56 -131.09
CA LYS A 1058 -176.30 -64.04 -131.35
C LYS A 1058 -174.94 -64.75 -131.59
N ALA A 1059 -174.85 -65.93 -130.94
CA ALA A 1059 -174.00 -67.13 -131.10
C ALA A 1059 -172.50 -67.04 -130.81
#